data_AF-A0A937NI29-F1
#
_entry.id   AF-A0A937NI29-F1
#
_cell.length_a   1.000
_cell.length_b   1.000
_cell.length_c   1.000
_cell.angle_alpha   90.00
_cell.angle_beta   90.00
_cell.angle_gamma   90.00
#
_symmetry.space_group_name_H-M   'P 1'
#
loop_
_entity.id
_entity.type
_entity.pdbx_description
1 polymer ?
#
loop_
_entity_poly.entity_id
_entity_poly.type
_entity_poly.pdbx_seq_one_letter_code
_entity_poly.pdbx_strand_id
1 'polypeptide(L)'
;MTINGEEKTLAVRRSETLLDALRRASYTSVRYGCGTGDCGVCTILLDGQPVYSCRIRAAQVEGHEVTTVEGLSRNRVFSEKPGFLGLHPIQQAFIEVGALQCGYCTPAHVLVIKALLDRNPDPTEEEIREAISGVLCRCTGHVKIVQAAQRAAAILRGEEVEPFVPVEETLAPGESPAELLGRWYGRSHLAPTLVISPPEMEHLRVVGKPEPKVDGVKLATGRPVYTGDVKLEGMLYGALLTSPHAHARIKRIDARPARAMPGVHAVLTHEDIRRVKYASGGQSYPQPPPFDQVVLDDKVRHVGDRVAVVAAETPELARRALRLIEVEYEVLPHVLDPLEAMQEGAPVIHDEPDTEGIYDRQRNIVHHIHAEVGDGEAQWARADHVFEGEYRTSQQQHAHMEPHVCITYWDEDGRLVVRSSTQVPFHIRRMLAPLIGLPVKQIRVIKPRIGGGFGNKQEMILEDLCTHLTMATGRPVRMEYTRRQEFTSSRSRHPQIMRYKIGVTKEMEVVATELYLIGDTCAYGTHGLTVQMVGGQKGLTLYNAPYSKFVCDVVYTNKPTPGAFRGYGSMQCHFGIETLMSEIADQMDWDVVEFKRKNWIKQGEELLLAKALGEGREGFTQVIRSNGLEQCVQVGLEAMDWYNKRGKNLSVRQGLLTAADSPIRRGSGMAVMLHGSGIAGLDMAAATIKMNDDGSFNLLIGATDLGTGSDTILAQMAAEVLGVPVEDMIVYSSDTDFTPFDKGAYASSTTYISGGAVRKAALKVAGQIKEHAALMLGLESAEGDISPPDRGGWGGWTLRDRRVFAPDGRSLTLAEVALSSLHQQDQHQIIASASHLSYECPPPFGAQFVELVVDTETGQVTVERVLMVVDAGRVINPITASGQVEGALQQAIGFAHCEEMAYDEQGRLVNPRLGPYHIYKSNEMPKLEVIFVQTEEPTGPFGAKSVSEIPMDGIAPALADAIHDATGVWIREVPFTPERVWRALRTPG
;
A
#
# COMPACT_ATOMS: atom_id res chain seq x y z
N MET A 1 -16.02 -4.57 -37.17
CA MET A 1 -15.12 -5.46 -36.39
C MET A 1 -15.99 -6.36 -35.54
N THR A 2 -15.47 -7.50 -35.08
CA THR A 2 -16.20 -8.35 -34.14
C THR A 2 -15.64 -8.12 -32.75
N ILE A 3 -16.48 -7.84 -31.75
CA ILE A 3 -16.06 -7.67 -30.36
C ILE A 3 -16.78 -8.71 -29.50
N ASN A 4 -16.03 -9.60 -28.86
CA ASN A 4 -16.56 -10.70 -28.04
C ASN A 4 -17.59 -11.56 -28.79
N GLY A 5 -17.31 -11.89 -30.05
CA GLY A 5 -18.21 -12.69 -30.91
C GLY A 5 -19.39 -11.92 -31.52
N GLU A 6 -19.58 -10.63 -31.21
CA GLU A 6 -20.66 -9.80 -31.77
C GLU A 6 -20.13 -8.80 -32.81
N GLU A 7 -20.79 -8.69 -33.96
CA GLU A 7 -20.45 -7.67 -34.96
C GLU A 7 -20.79 -6.26 -34.43
N LYS A 8 -19.80 -5.35 -34.48
CA LYS A 8 -19.94 -3.96 -34.00
C LYS A 8 -19.42 -2.96 -35.04
N THR A 9 -20.14 -1.86 -35.16
CA THR A 9 -19.72 -0.65 -35.89
C THR A 9 -19.48 0.48 -34.91
N LEU A 10 -18.24 1.00 -34.88
CA LEU A 10 -17.84 2.12 -34.03
C LEU A 10 -17.42 3.29 -34.91
N ALA A 11 -18.04 4.46 -34.72
CA ALA A 11 -17.56 5.69 -35.34
C ALA A 11 -16.30 6.14 -34.60
N VAL A 12 -15.14 6.13 -35.27
CA VAL A 12 -13.83 6.45 -34.68
C VAL A 12 -13.09 7.52 -35.47
N ARG A 13 -12.25 8.30 -34.79
CA ARG A 13 -11.31 9.22 -35.47
C ARG A 13 -10.09 8.46 -35.95
N ARG A 14 -9.46 8.89 -37.06
CA ARG A 14 -8.23 8.24 -37.60
C ARG A 14 -7.09 8.14 -36.56
N SER A 15 -7.00 9.11 -35.66
CA SER A 15 -5.98 9.16 -34.60
C SER A 15 -6.42 8.51 -33.28
N GLU A 16 -7.67 8.06 -33.15
CA GLU A 16 -8.17 7.46 -31.90
C GLU A 16 -7.47 6.12 -31.64
N THR A 17 -7.03 5.90 -30.41
CA THR A 17 -6.46 4.60 -30.02
C THR A 17 -7.59 3.58 -29.88
N LEU A 18 -7.27 2.29 -30.04
CA LEU A 18 -8.24 1.23 -29.80
C LEU A 18 -8.71 1.23 -28.34
N LEU A 19 -7.82 1.55 -27.39
CA LEU A 19 -8.16 1.72 -25.98
C LEU A 19 -9.30 2.73 -25.79
N ASP A 20 -9.16 3.93 -26.34
CA ASP A 20 -10.15 4.99 -26.18
C ASP A 20 -11.49 4.61 -26.84
N ALA A 21 -11.44 4.01 -28.03
CA ALA A 21 -12.63 3.57 -28.75
C ALA A 21 -13.40 2.47 -27.99
N LEU A 22 -12.70 1.45 -27.46
CA LEU A 22 -13.31 0.37 -26.68
C LEU A 22 -13.91 0.89 -25.37
N ARG A 23 -13.17 1.73 -24.63
CA ARG A 23 -13.68 2.36 -23.41
C ARG A 23 -14.87 3.26 -23.69
N ARG A 24 -14.87 4.02 -24.80
CA ARG A 24 -16.02 4.83 -25.23
C ARG A 24 -17.24 3.97 -25.53
N ALA A 25 -17.04 2.80 -26.13
CA ALA A 25 -18.07 1.78 -26.35
C ALA A 25 -18.42 0.95 -25.09
N SER A 26 -17.94 1.35 -23.91
CA SER A 26 -18.25 0.76 -22.60
C SER A 26 -17.64 -0.62 -22.33
N TYR A 27 -16.59 -1.00 -23.06
CA TYR A 27 -15.70 -2.11 -22.70
C TYR A 27 -14.66 -1.63 -21.68
N THR A 28 -15.12 -1.39 -20.45
CA THR A 28 -14.31 -0.75 -19.40
C THR A 28 -13.26 -1.67 -18.79
N SER A 29 -13.34 -2.99 -19.00
CA SER A 29 -12.30 -3.93 -18.54
C SER A 29 -10.94 -3.64 -19.18
N VAL A 30 -10.92 -2.98 -20.34
CA VAL A 30 -9.71 -2.48 -20.98
C VAL A 30 -9.26 -1.21 -20.27
N ARG A 31 -8.24 -1.31 -19.40
CA ARG A 31 -7.85 -0.24 -18.48
C ARG A 31 -6.84 0.75 -19.09
N TYR A 32 -6.88 1.99 -18.63
CA TYR A 32 -5.85 3.00 -18.91
C TYR A 32 -4.80 2.98 -17.80
N GLY A 33 -3.52 2.83 -18.13
CA GLY A 33 -2.44 2.80 -17.13
C GLY A 33 -1.26 3.69 -17.48
N CYS A 34 -0.54 3.36 -18.55
CA CYS A 34 0.61 4.14 -19.02
C CYS A 34 0.34 4.98 -20.27
N GLY A 35 -0.49 4.47 -21.20
CA GLY A 35 -0.69 5.05 -22.53
C GLY A 35 0.52 4.91 -23.47
N THR A 36 1.62 4.29 -23.03
CA THR A 36 2.89 4.16 -23.75
C THR A 36 3.25 2.73 -24.13
N GLY A 37 2.47 1.74 -23.68
CA GLY A 37 2.76 0.31 -23.87
C GLY A 37 3.67 -0.30 -22.81
N ASP A 38 4.10 0.47 -21.80
CA ASP A 38 5.04 -0.01 -20.79
C ASP A 38 4.41 -0.94 -19.72
N CYS A 39 3.09 -0.85 -19.47
CA CYS A 39 2.46 -1.56 -18.33
C CYS A 39 1.51 -2.72 -18.67
N GLY A 40 1.12 -2.89 -19.94
CA GLY A 40 0.26 -3.99 -20.40
C GLY A 40 -1.19 -4.04 -19.88
N VAL A 41 -1.63 -3.21 -18.92
CA VAL A 41 -3.00 -3.31 -18.34
C VAL A 41 -4.15 -3.05 -19.35
N CYS A 42 -3.83 -2.54 -20.54
CA CYS A 42 -4.76 -2.33 -21.64
C CYS A 42 -4.83 -3.50 -22.63
N THR A 43 -4.26 -4.67 -22.28
CA THR A 43 -4.24 -5.84 -23.17
C THR A 43 -5.65 -6.26 -23.58
N ILE A 44 -5.80 -6.52 -24.87
CA ILE A 44 -6.93 -7.22 -25.49
C ILE A 44 -6.38 -8.40 -26.31
N LEU A 45 -7.23 -9.35 -26.69
CA LEU A 45 -6.84 -10.31 -27.73
C LEU A 45 -7.33 -9.81 -29.09
N LEU A 46 -6.42 -9.66 -30.04
CA LEU A 46 -6.70 -9.36 -31.44
C LEU A 46 -6.44 -10.64 -32.23
N ASP A 47 -7.49 -11.23 -32.79
CA ASP A 47 -7.44 -12.55 -33.45
C ASP A 47 -6.73 -13.61 -32.59
N GLY A 48 -7.06 -13.64 -31.30
CA GLY A 48 -6.48 -14.55 -30.31
C GLY A 48 -5.08 -14.16 -29.79
N GLN A 49 -4.45 -13.10 -30.31
CA GLN A 49 -3.13 -12.66 -29.88
C GLN A 49 -3.19 -11.50 -28.88
N PRO A 50 -2.46 -11.56 -27.75
CA PRO A 50 -2.44 -10.47 -26.79
C PRO A 50 -1.73 -9.25 -27.38
N VAL A 51 -2.41 -8.10 -27.40
CA VAL A 51 -1.86 -6.82 -27.90
C VAL A 51 -2.26 -5.65 -27.01
N TYR A 52 -1.44 -4.60 -27.00
CA TYR A 52 -1.70 -3.39 -26.21
C TYR A 52 -2.57 -2.41 -26.99
N SER A 53 -3.84 -2.28 -26.59
CA SER A 53 -4.82 -1.41 -27.27
C SER A 53 -4.44 0.08 -27.28
N CYS A 54 -3.57 0.54 -26.36
CA CYS A 54 -3.06 1.92 -26.38
C CYS A 54 -2.02 2.19 -27.49
N ARG A 55 -1.47 1.15 -28.12
CA ARG A 55 -0.47 1.22 -29.19
C ARG A 55 -1.03 1.01 -30.59
N ILE A 56 -2.32 0.69 -30.69
CA ILE A 56 -3.02 0.39 -31.93
C ILE A 56 -4.07 1.48 -32.17
N ARG A 57 -4.26 1.92 -33.42
CA ARG A 57 -5.36 2.82 -33.79
C ARG A 57 -6.63 2.03 -34.01
N ALA A 58 -7.77 2.57 -33.60
CA ALA A 58 -9.05 1.88 -33.74
C ALA A 58 -9.41 1.57 -35.20
N ALA A 59 -8.93 2.37 -36.16
CA ALA A 59 -9.16 2.13 -37.59
C ALA A 59 -8.38 0.92 -38.13
N GLN A 60 -7.30 0.48 -37.47
CA GLN A 60 -6.47 -0.64 -37.94
C GLN A 60 -7.10 -2.01 -37.69
N VAL A 61 -8.12 -2.09 -36.83
CA VAL A 61 -8.76 -3.35 -36.44
C VAL A 61 -10.07 -3.60 -37.20
N GLU A 62 -10.31 -2.88 -38.30
CA GLU A 62 -11.41 -3.18 -39.20
C GLU A 62 -11.28 -4.62 -39.73
N GLY A 63 -12.38 -5.37 -39.72
CA GLY A 63 -12.41 -6.78 -40.11
C GLY A 63 -11.82 -7.79 -39.12
N HIS A 64 -11.19 -7.36 -38.03
CA HIS A 64 -10.55 -8.24 -37.05
C HIS A 64 -11.51 -8.61 -35.89
N GLU A 65 -11.17 -9.67 -35.15
CA GLU A 65 -11.84 -10.08 -33.91
C GLU A 65 -11.10 -9.52 -32.69
N VAL A 66 -11.85 -8.85 -31.80
CA VAL A 66 -11.37 -8.32 -30.54
C VAL A 66 -12.05 -9.04 -29.39
N THR A 67 -11.26 -9.66 -28.51
CA THR A 67 -11.76 -10.25 -27.27
C THR A 67 -11.25 -9.45 -26.06
N THR A 68 -12.20 -9.04 -25.23
CA THR A 68 -12.00 -8.43 -23.92
C THR A 68 -12.49 -9.38 -22.83
N VAL A 69 -12.24 -9.07 -21.54
CA VAL A 69 -12.66 -9.96 -20.44
C VAL A 69 -14.18 -10.10 -20.33
N GLU A 70 -14.94 -9.09 -20.77
CA GLU A 70 -16.40 -9.17 -20.85
C GLU A 70 -16.90 -10.33 -21.75
N GLY A 71 -16.06 -10.86 -22.64
CA GLY A 71 -16.38 -11.99 -23.51
C GLY A 71 -16.21 -13.39 -22.88
N LEU A 72 -15.63 -13.50 -21.68
CA LEU A 72 -15.30 -14.82 -21.09
C LEU A 72 -16.40 -15.41 -20.21
N SER A 73 -17.22 -14.59 -19.56
CA SER A 73 -18.25 -15.06 -18.62
C SER A 73 -19.60 -15.23 -19.33
N ARG A 74 -20.23 -16.40 -19.22
CA ARG A 74 -21.45 -16.77 -19.97
C ARG A 74 -22.76 -16.29 -19.33
N ASN A 75 -22.77 -15.97 -18.04
CA ASN A 75 -23.95 -15.48 -17.32
C ASN A 75 -23.75 -14.05 -16.82
N ARG A 76 -24.47 -13.10 -17.43
CA ARG A 76 -24.51 -11.70 -16.97
C ARG A 76 -25.46 -11.47 -15.79
N VAL A 77 -26.17 -12.51 -15.33
CA VAL A 77 -27.30 -12.44 -14.40
C VAL A 77 -26.95 -13.06 -13.06
N PHE A 78 -27.33 -12.36 -11.99
CA PHE A 78 -27.37 -12.81 -10.61
C PHE A 78 -27.99 -14.22 -10.52
N SER A 79 -27.20 -15.23 -10.16
CA SER A 79 -27.77 -16.45 -9.60
C SER A 79 -28.04 -16.22 -8.11
N GLU A 80 -29.16 -16.74 -7.62
CA GLU A 80 -29.56 -16.73 -6.19
C GLU A 80 -28.56 -17.44 -5.26
N LYS A 81 -27.54 -18.10 -5.82
CA LYS A 81 -26.40 -18.62 -5.08
C LYS A 81 -25.16 -17.76 -5.36
N PRO A 82 -24.49 -17.22 -4.34
CA PRO A 82 -23.10 -16.80 -4.44
C PRO A 82 -22.30 -18.01 -4.94
N GLY A 83 -21.69 -17.91 -6.12
CA GLY A 83 -20.97 -19.04 -6.70
C GLY A 83 -20.34 -18.71 -8.04
N PHE A 84 -19.32 -19.48 -8.40
CA PHE A 84 -18.54 -19.34 -9.64
C PHE A 84 -19.33 -19.68 -10.93
N LEU A 85 -20.66 -19.75 -10.87
CA LEU A 85 -21.54 -20.17 -11.97
C LEU A 85 -21.41 -19.21 -13.15
N GLY A 86 -20.89 -19.73 -14.28
CA GLY A 86 -20.73 -18.98 -15.52
C GLY A 86 -19.44 -18.17 -15.62
N LEU A 87 -18.51 -18.29 -14.66
CA LEU A 87 -17.14 -17.79 -14.79
C LEU A 87 -16.29 -18.73 -15.64
N HIS A 88 -15.32 -18.17 -16.34
CA HIS A 88 -14.27 -18.95 -16.99
C HIS A 88 -13.34 -19.55 -15.91
N PRO A 89 -12.80 -20.77 -16.08
CA PRO A 89 -11.89 -21.39 -15.10
C PRO A 89 -10.72 -20.49 -14.65
N ILE A 90 -10.17 -19.70 -15.57
CA ILE A 90 -9.15 -18.68 -15.25
C ILE A 90 -9.69 -17.64 -14.25
N GLN A 91 -10.91 -17.11 -14.46
CA GLN A 91 -11.50 -16.13 -13.54
C GLN A 91 -11.78 -16.74 -12.16
N GLN A 92 -12.24 -17.99 -12.12
CA GLN A 92 -12.44 -18.75 -10.88
C GLN A 92 -11.12 -18.94 -10.13
N ALA A 93 -10.08 -19.43 -10.81
CA ALA A 93 -8.77 -19.66 -10.21
C ALA A 93 -8.17 -18.37 -9.62
N PHE A 94 -8.34 -17.22 -10.28
CA PHE A 94 -7.90 -15.92 -9.74
C PHE A 94 -8.55 -15.58 -8.40
N ILE A 95 -9.83 -15.90 -8.23
CA ILE A 95 -10.56 -15.65 -6.98
C ILE A 95 -10.10 -16.63 -5.90
N GLU A 96 -10.02 -17.92 -6.22
CA GLU A 96 -9.68 -18.98 -5.27
C GLU A 96 -8.28 -18.83 -4.69
N VAL A 97 -7.28 -18.44 -5.49
CA VAL A 97 -5.90 -18.28 -5.01
C VAL A 97 -5.59 -16.86 -4.49
N GLY A 98 -6.56 -15.94 -4.55
CA GLY A 98 -6.36 -14.55 -4.13
C GLY A 98 -5.46 -13.73 -5.06
N ALA A 99 -5.43 -14.02 -6.36
CA ALA A 99 -4.69 -13.25 -7.37
C ALA A 99 -5.32 -11.86 -7.68
N LEU A 100 -6.18 -11.37 -6.78
CA LEU A 100 -7.04 -10.20 -6.95
C LEU A 100 -6.94 -9.28 -5.73
N GLN A 101 -5.97 -8.37 -5.74
CA GLN A 101 -5.90 -7.30 -4.75
C GLN A 101 -6.70 -6.07 -5.20
N CYS A 102 -6.02 -5.07 -5.79
CA CYS A 102 -6.70 -3.90 -6.35
C CYS A 102 -7.55 -4.26 -7.57
N GLY A 103 -7.16 -5.33 -8.30
CA GLY A 103 -7.87 -5.87 -9.47
C GLY A 103 -7.64 -5.13 -10.79
N TYR A 104 -6.81 -4.08 -10.81
CA TYR A 104 -6.72 -3.19 -11.98
C TYR A 104 -6.04 -3.86 -13.18
N CYS A 105 -4.97 -4.62 -12.96
CA CYS A 105 -4.27 -5.38 -14.00
C CYS A 105 -4.92 -6.74 -14.31
N THR A 106 -5.87 -7.19 -13.49
CA THR A 106 -6.48 -8.53 -13.59
C THR A 106 -7.03 -8.81 -14.98
N PRO A 107 -7.81 -7.91 -15.63
CA PRO A 107 -8.38 -8.26 -16.92
C PRO A 107 -7.32 -8.60 -17.98
N ALA A 108 -6.21 -7.85 -17.99
CA ALA A 108 -5.11 -8.09 -18.91
C ALA A 108 -4.42 -9.44 -18.63
N HIS A 109 -4.15 -9.78 -17.37
CA HIS A 109 -3.57 -11.09 -17.03
C HIS A 109 -4.48 -12.26 -17.41
N VAL A 110 -5.78 -12.14 -17.15
CA VAL A 110 -6.77 -13.17 -17.52
C VAL A 110 -6.72 -13.44 -19.04
N LEU A 111 -6.63 -12.39 -19.87
CA LEU A 111 -6.53 -12.55 -21.32
C LEU A 111 -5.20 -13.13 -21.78
N VAL A 112 -4.08 -12.69 -21.19
CA VAL A 112 -2.75 -13.23 -21.52
C VAL A 112 -2.66 -14.72 -21.16
N ILE A 113 -3.13 -15.09 -19.96
CA ILE A 113 -3.18 -16.50 -19.53
C ILE A 113 -4.10 -17.30 -20.44
N LYS A 114 -5.26 -16.75 -20.83
CA LYS A 114 -6.12 -17.41 -21.82
C LYS A 114 -5.37 -17.69 -23.12
N ALA A 115 -4.70 -16.68 -23.68
CA ALA A 115 -3.97 -16.85 -24.94
C ALA A 115 -2.78 -17.80 -24.84
N LEU A 116 -2.19 -17.96 -23.64
CA LEU A 116 -1.19 -18.99 -23.34
C LEU A 116 -1.85 -20.36 -23.30
N LEU A 117 -2.89 -20.55 -22.49
CA LEU A 117 -3.53 -21.85 -22.26
C LEU A 117 -4.26 -22.41 -23.49
N ASP A 118 -4.77 -21.54 -24.36
CA ASP A 118 -5.33 -21.95 -25.66
C ASP A 118 -4.24 -22.55 -26.58
N ARG A 119 -2.97 -22.20 -26.38
CA ARG A 119 -1.82 -22.69 -27.18
C ARG A 119 -1.06 -23.83 -26.52
N ASN A 120 -0.81 -23.70 -25.21
CA ASN A 120 -0.16 -24.69 -24.39
C ASN A 120 -1.04 -24.97 -23.15
N PRO A 121 -1.80 -26.08 -23.12
CA PRO A 121 -2.68 -26.40 -22.00
C PRO A 121 -1.93 -26.88 -20.74
N ASP A 122 -0.62 -27.09 -20.79
CA ASP A 122 0.22 -27.47 -19.64
C ASP A 122 1.55 -26.72 -19.63
N PRO A 123 1.53 -25.39 -19.41
CA PRO A 123 2.74 -24.59 -19.43
C PRO A 123 3.54 -24.72 -18.13
N THR A 124 4.87 -24.61 -18.23
CA THR A 124 5.74 -24.52 -17.04
C THR A 124 5.56 -23.19 -16.32
N GLU A 125 6.05 -23.10 -15.08
CA GLU A 125 6.05 -21.83 -14.34
C GLU A 125 6.81 -20.73 -15.10
N GLU A 126 7.95 -21.06 -15.70
CA GLU A 126 8.77 -20.13 -16.48
C GLU A 126 8.02 -19.63 -17.72
N GLU A 127 7.32 -20.51 -18.44
CA GLU A 127 6.50 -20.13 -19.59
C GLU A 127 5.34 -19.21 -19.18
N ILE A 128 4.70 -19.47 -18.04
CA ILE A 128 3.66 -18.60 -17.48
C ILE A 128 4.25 -17.23 -17.13
N ARG A 129 5.38 -17.20 -16.41
CA ARG A 129 6.07 -15.97 -16.00
C ARG A 129 6.49 -15.14 -17.20
N GLU A 130 7.00 -15.78 -18.25
CA GLU A 130 7.38 -15.09 -19.49
C GLU A 130 6.15 -14.53 -20.20
N ALA A 131 5.08 -15.32 -20.34
CA ALA A 131 3.86 -14.87 -21.01
C ALA A 131 3.25 -13.64 -20.33
N ILE A 132 3.20 -13.60 -18.99
CA ILE A 132 2.60 -12.49 -18.25
C ILE A 132 3.55 -11.30 -18.01
N SER A 133 4.83 -11.38 -18.41
CA SER A 133 5.86 -10.35 -18.15
C SER A 133 5.53 -8.99 -18.76
N GLY A 134 4.74 -8.97 -19.84
CA GLY A 134 4.26 -7.75 -20.47
C GLY A 134 3.17 -7.00 -19.70
N VAL A 135 2.54 -7.64 -18.70
CA VAL A 135 1.48 -7.04 -17.88
C VAL A 135 2.02 -6.83 -16.46
N LEU A 136 2.22 -5.57 -16.09
CA LEU A 136 2.76 -5.23 -14.79
C LEU A 136 1.69 -5.36 -13.70
N CYS A 137 2.09 -5.91 -12.56
CA CYS A 137 1.31 -5.90 -11.32
C CYS A 137 2.18 -5.29 -10.22
N ARG A 138 1.57 -4.44 -9.39
CA ARG A 138 2.26 -3.79 -8.25
C ARG A 138 1.76 -4.30 -6.89
N CYS A 139 0.82 -5.25 -6.90
CA CYS A 139 0.09 -5.66 -5.70
C CYS A 139 0.42 -7.09 -5.26
N THR A 140 0.65 -8.04 -6.17
CA THR A 140 0.65 -9.47 -5.83
C THR A 140 2.04 -10.11 -5.88
N GLY A 141 3.10 -9.37 -6.20
CA GLY A 141 4.43 -9.94 -6.45
C GLY A 141 4.46 -10.97 -7.59
N HIS A 142 3.43 -11.00 -8.45
CA HIS A 142 3.20 -11.98 -9.51
C HIS A 142 2.96 -13.45 -9.08
N VAL A 143 3.29 -13.82 -7.83
CA VAL A 143 3.18 -15.19 -7.31
C VAL A 143 1.77 -15.77 -7.47
N LYS A 144 0.75 -15.10 -6.91
CA LYS A 144 -0.64 -15.58 -7.01
C LYS A 144 -1.16 -15.66 -8.45
N ILE A 145 -0.63 -14.83 -9.36
CA ILE A 145 -1.06 -14.83 -10.77
C ILE A 145 -0.53 -16.07 -11.49
N VAL A 146 0.71 -16.46 -11.19
CA VAL A 146 1.30 -17.72 -11.67
C VAL A 146 0.52 -18.92 -11.13
N GLN A 147 0.24 -18.94 -9.83
CA GLN A 147 -0.56 -19.99 -9.18
C GLN A 147 -1.97 -20.09 -9.78
N ALA A 148 -2.60 -18.96 -10.09
CA ALA A 148 -3.90 -18.93 -10.75
C ALA A 148 -3.85 -19.54 -12.17
N ALA A 149 -2.78 -19.27 -12.92
CA ALA A 149 -2.58 -19.85 -14.26
C ALA A 149 -2.37 -21.37 -14.20
N GLN A 150 -1.51 -21.85 -13.30
CA GLN A 150 -1.27 -23.28 -13.07
C GLN A 150 -2.57 -24.00 -12.66
N ARG A 151 -3.30 -23.43 -11.70
CA ARG A 151 -4.59 -23.98 -11.26
C ARG A 151 -5.64 -23.99 -12.38
N ALA A 152 -5.74 -22.91 -13.15
CA ALA A 152 -6.67 -22.84 -14.28
C ALA A 152 -6.32 -23.86 -15.37
N ALA A 153 -5.04 -24.10 -15.63
CA ALA A 153 -4.55 -25.12 -16.56
C ALA A 153 -5.02 -26.52 -16.13
N ALA A 154 -4.80 -26.88 -14.85
CA ALA A 154 -5.26 -28.14 -14.28
C ALA A 154 -6.79 -28.32 -14.41
N ILE A 155 -7.58 -27.30 -14.05
CA ILE A 155 -9.05 -27.33 -14.20
C ILE A 155 -9.46 -27.54 -15.66
N LEU A 156 -8.82 -26.84 -16.59
CA LEU A 156 -9.13 -26.93 -18.03
C LEU A 156 -8.77 -28.29 -18.64
N ARG A 157 -7.80 -29.01 -18.06
CA ARG A 157 -7.45 -30.39 -18.43
C ARG A 157 -8.39 -31.42 -17.80
N GLY A 158 -9.31 -31.01 -16.94
CA GLY A 158 -10.25 -31.91 -16.24
C GLY A 158 -9.64 -32.62 -15.04
N GLU A 159 -8.54 -32.09 -14.48
CA GLU A 159 -7.93 -32.60 -13.26
C GLU A 159 -8.77 -32.22 -12.03
N GLU A 160 -8.76 -33.09 -11.03
CA GLU A 160 -9.33 -32.78 -9.72
C GLU A 160 -8.34 -31.87 -8.96
N VAL A 161 -8.76 -30.64 -8.69
CA VAL A 161 -7.94 -29.65 -7.99
C VAL A 161 -8.38 -29.49 -6.54
N GLU A 162 -7.48 -29.76 -5.61
CA GLU A 162 -7.71 -29.57 -4.19
C GLU A 162 -8.08 -28.12 -3.86
N PRO A 163 -8.87 -27.86 -2.79
CA PRO A 163 -9.11 -26.50 -2.30
C PRO A 163 -7.81 -25.75 -1.98
N PHE A 164 -7.72 -24.48 -2.39
CA PHE A 164 -6.57 -23.65 -2.10
C PHE A 164 -6.65 -23.08 -0.67
N VAL A 165 -6.29 -23.91 0.32
CA VAL A 165 -6.36 -23.60 1.74
C VAL A 165 -4.96 -23.44 2.34
N PRO A 166 -4.74 -22.52 3.31
CA PRO A 166 -3.46 -22.39 3.99
C PRO A 166 -3.09 -23.69 4.71
N VAL A 167 -1.80 -23.93 4.86
CA VAL A 167 -1.30 -24.99 5.74
C VAL A 167 -1.30 -24.45 7.16
N GLU A 168 -2.24 -24.91 7.98
CA GLU A 168 -2.30 -24.59 9.40
C GLU A 168 -1.47 -25.64 10.18
N GLU A 169 -0.45 -25.20 10.90
CA GLU A 169 0.37 -26.04 11.78
C GLU A 169 0.50 -25.37 13.14
N THR A 170 0.80 -26.16 14.16
CA THR A 170 1.04 -25.67 15.52
C THR A 170 2.51 -25.89 15.87
N LEU A 171 3.12 -24.92 16.56
CA LEU A 171 4.48 -25.06 17.07
C LEU A 171 4.55 -24.47 18.48
N ALA A 172 4.98 -25.28 19.45
CA ALA A 172 5.15 -24.81 20.82
C ALA A 172 6.42 -23.93 20.95
N PRO A 173 6.48 -23.01 21.94
CA PRO A 173 7.68 -22.24 22.21
C PRO A 173 8.91 -23.15 22.44
N GLY A 174 9.99 -22.90 21.69
CA GLY A 174 11.25 -23.66 21.80
C GLY A 174 11.27 -24.99 21.05
N GLU A 175 10.17 -25.40 20.42
CA GLU A 175 10.15 -26.58 19.54
C GLU A 175 10.90 -26.28 18.23
N SER A 176 11.60 -27.29 17.68
CA SER A 176 12.31 -27.11 16.42
C SER A 176 11.32 -27.11 15.24
N PRO A 177 11.41 -26.12 14.32
CA PRO A 177 10.56 -26.09 13.14
C PRO A 177 10.98 -27.09 12.05
N ALA A 178 12.09 -27.82 12.20
CA ALA A 178 12.68 -28.65 11.16
C ALA A 178 11.73 -29.71 10.59
N GLU A 179 11.04 -30.47 11.45
CA GLU A 179 10.10 -31.51 10.99
C GLU A 179 8.89 -30.91 10.28
N LEU A 180 8.35 -29.81 10.80
CA LEU A 180 7.23 -29.07 10.23
C LEU A 180 7.59 -28.51 8.85
N LEU A 181 8.74 -27.85 8.74
CA LEU A 181 9.25 -27.31 7.48
C LEU A 181 9.55 -28.42 6.48
N GLY A 182 10.10 -29.56 6.93
CA GLY A 182 10.30 -30.74 6.08
C GLY A 182 8.99 -31.27 5.49
N ARG A 183 7.91 -31.32 6.28
CA ARG A 183 6.57 -31.66 5.79
C ARG A 183 6.04 -30.63 4.80
N TRP A 184 6.21 -29.33 5.08
CA TRP A 184 5.71 -28.25 4.23
C TRP A 184 6.44 -28.19 2.88
N TYR A 185 7.78 -28.21 2.88
CA TYR A 185 8.60 -28.23 1.67
C TYR A 185 8.47 -29.54 0.86
N GLY A 186 8.08 -30.64 1.51
CA GLY A 186 7.78 -31.90 0.84
C GLY A 186 6.44 -31.93 0.07
N ARG A 187 5.59 -30.90 0.21
CA ARG A 187 4.33 -30.79 -0.56
C ARG A 187 4.58 -30.33 -2.01
N SER A 188 3.60 -30.53 -2.88
CA SER A 188 3.70 -30.12 -4.29
C SER A 188 3.86 -28.60 -4.44
N HIS A 189 4.43 -28.19 -5.58
CA HIS A 189 4.92 -26.85 -5.93
C HIS A 189 3.90 -25.68 -5.86
N LEU A 190 2.60 -25.97 -5.69
CA LEU A 190 1.56 -24.97 -5.45
C LEU A 190 1.37 -24.70 -3.94
N ALA A 191 2.44 -24.78 -3.16
CA ALA A 191 2.37 -24.78 -1.70
C ALA A 191 1.62 -23.55 -1.18
N PRO A 192 0.45 -23.73 -0.55
CA PRO A 192 -0.27 -22.64 0.06
C PRO A 192 0.50 -22.12 1.27
N THR A 193 0.21 -20.88 1.65
CA THR A 193 0.89 -20.19 2.75
C THR A 193 0.85 -21.01 4.04
N LEU A 194 2.00 -21.07 4.72
CA LEU A 194 2.13 -21.71 6.03
C LEU A 194 1.74 -20.72 7.14
N VAL A 195 0.84 -21.15 8.02
CA VAL A 195 0.42 -20.43 9.23
C VAL A 195 0.77 -21.28 10.43
N ILE A 196 1.70 -20.79 11.25
CA ILE A 196 2.15 -21.43 12.48
C ILE A 196 1.45 -20.72 13.65
N SER A 197 0.62 -21.45 14.37
CA SER A 197 -0.13 -20.93 15.52
C SER A 197 0.39 -21.54 16.83
N PRO A 198 0.28 -20.82 17.97
CA PRO A 198 0.55 -21.41 19.26
C PRO A 198 -0.55 -22.41 19.64
N PRO A 199 -0.25 -23.49 20.39
CA PRO A 199 -1.21 -24.57 20.69
C PRO A 199 -2.51 -24.12 21.37
N GLU A 200 -2.46 -23.06 22.15
CA GLU A 200 -3.57 -22.50 22.90
C GLU A 200 -4.47 -21.56 22.10
N MET A 201 -4.13 -21.26 20.83
CA MET A 201 -4.90 -20.34 20.00
C MET A 201 -6.27 -20.92 19.65
N GLU A 202 -7.35 -20.21 20.04
CA GLU A 202 -8.72 -20.62 19.72
C GLU A 202 -8.98 -20.70 18.20
N HIS A 203 -9.58 -21.81 17.75
CA HIS A 203 -10.05 -21.96 16.38
C HIS A 203 -11.39 -21.24 16.18
N LEU A 204 -11.39 -20.27 15.26
CA LEU A 204 -12.57 -19.49 14.88
C LEU A 204 -13.21 -20.02 13.59
N ARG A 205 -14.44 -19.58 13.28
CA ARG A 205 -15.27 -20.16 12.21
C ARG A 205 -14.98 -19.56 10.84
N VAL A 206 -14.84 -18.24 10.77
CA VAL A 206 -14.57 -17.49 9.53
C VAL A 206 -13.30 -16.64 9.65
N VAL A 207 -12.97 -16.14 10.84
CA VAL A 207 -11.67 -15.49 11.07
C VAL A 207 -10.57 -16.55 11.05
N GLY A 208 -9.49 -16.27 10.32
CA GLY A 208 -8.40 -17.21 10.08
C GLY A 208 -8.63 -18.12 8.87
N LYS A 209 -9.78 -18.04 8.21
CA LYS A 209 -10.13 -18.89 7.06
C LYS A 209 -9.92 -18.17 5.73
N PRO A 210 -9.68 -18.92 4.64
CA PRO A 210 -9.41 -18.36 3.31
C PRO A 210 -10.70 -17.92 2.60
N GLU A 211 -11.50 -17.08 3.27
CA GLU A 211 -12.78 -16.59 2.73
C GLU A 211 -12.56 -15.84 1.41
N PRO A 212 -13.37 -16.11 0.37
CA PRO A 212 -13.28 -15.41 -0.90
C PRO A 212 -13.43 -13.89 -0.72
N LYS A 213 -12.69 -13.13 -1.50
CA LYS A 213 -12.77 -11.68 -1.46
C LYS A 213 -14.17 -11.22 -1.87
N VAL A 214 -14.80 -10.34 -1.08
CA VAL A 214 -16.20 -9.89 -1.30
C VAL A 214 -16.42 -9.19 -2.64
N ASP A 215 -15.35 -8.71 -3.28
CA ASP A 215 -15.34 -8.10 -4.60
C ASP A 215 -14.64 -8.93 -5.69
N GLY A 216 -14.20 -10.15 -5.39
CA GLY A 216 -13.41 -10.99 -6.30
C GLY A 216 -14.09 -11.20 -7.65
N VAL A 217 -15.38 -11.52 -7.66
CA VAL A 217 -16.16 -11.73 -8.90
C VAL A 217 -16.20 -10.48 -9.76
N LYS A 218 -16.50 -9.30 -9.18
CA LYS A 218 -16.59 -8.05 -9.96
C LYS A 218 -15.22 -7.63 -10.53
N LEU A 219 -14.12 -7.93 -9.85
CA LEU A 219 -12.76 -7.68 -10.34
C LEU A 219 -12.36 -8.67 -11.46
N ALA A 220 -12.56 -9.96 -11.25
CA ALA A 220 -12.22 -11.01 -12.23
C ALA A 220 -13.01 -10.91 -13.54
N THR A 221 -14.24 -10.38 -13.47
CA THR A 221 -15.11 -10.16 -14.64
C THR A 221 -14.97 -8.77 -15.27
N GLY A 222 -14.07 -7.93 -14.76
CA GLY A 222 -13.77 -6.62 -15.36
C GLY A 222 -14.92 -5.60 -15.23
N ARG A 223 -15.77 -5.70 -14.20
CA ARG A 223 -16.89 -4.76 -14.00
C ARG A 223 -16.40 -3.31 -13.80
N PRO A 224 -17.23 -2.31 -14.14
CA PRO A 224 -16.88 -0.90 -13.96
C PRO A 224 -16.97 -0.49 -12.49
N VAL A 225 -15.85 -0.54 -11.78
CA VAL A 225 -15.78 -0.31 -10.32
C VAL A 225 -14.84 0.80 -9.92
N TYR A 226 -14.04 1.33 -10.86
CA TYR A 226 -13.06 2.39 -10.61
C TYR A 226 -13.62 3.76 -11.00
N THR A 227 -13.05 4.83 -10.45
CA THR A 227 -13.45 6.21 -10.77
C THR A 227 -13.43 6.47 -12.28
N GLY A 228 -12.37 6.03 -12.96
CA GLY A 228 -12.21 6.21 -14.41
C GLY A 228 -13.20 5.43 -15.29
N ASP A 229 -14.05 4.58 -14.73
CA ASP A 229 -15.07 3.83 -15.47
C ASP A 229 -16.40 4.57 -15.58
N VAL A 230 -16.61 5.58 -14.73
CA VAL A 230 -17.84 6.38 -14.69
C VAL A 230 -17.86 7.36 -15.85
N LYS A 231 -19.02 7.48 -16.50
CA LYS A 231 -19.34 8.53 -17.47
C LYS A 231 -20.62 9.24 -17.05
N LEU A 232 -20.59 10.57 -17.13
CA LEU A 232 -21.74 11.43 -16.90
C LEU A 232 -22.09 12.15 -18.21
N GLU A 233 -23.36 12.49 -18.38
CA GLU A 233 -23.81 13.28 -19.53
C GLU A 233 -23.15 14.66 -19.51
N GLY A 234 -22.72 15.14 -20.68
CA GLY A 234 -22.09 16.45 -20.81
C GLY A 234 -20.73 16.59 -20.10
N MET A 235 -20.12 15.49 -19.64
CA MET A 235 -18.83 15.51 -18.92
C MET A 235 -17.69 16.10 -19.75
N LEU A 236 -16.95 17.04 -19.16
CA LEU A 236 -15.75 17.65 -19.71
C LEU A 236 -14.49 16.93 -19.23
N TYR A 237 -13.41 17.10 -19.97
CA TYR A 237 -12.09 16.54 -19.67
C TYR A 237 -11.13 17.64 -19.28
N GLY A 238 -10.62 17.54 -18.06
CA GLY A 238 -9.63 18.45 -17.52
C GLY A 238 -8.20 18.05 -17.88
N ALA A 239 -7.33 19.03 -18.09
CA ALA A 239 -5.89 18.82 -18.33
C ALA A 239 -5.05 19.87 -17.60
N LEU A 240 -3.88 19.46 -17.12
CA LEU A 240 -2.94 20.29 -16.34
C LEU A 240 -1.72 20.69 -17.17
N LEU A 241 -1.44 22.00 -17.23
CA LEU A 241 -0.17 22.56 -17.65
C LEU A 241 0.78 22.58 -16.45
N THR A 242 1.98 22.07 -16.64
CA THR A 242 3.01 21.98 -15.59
C THR A 242 4.26 22.76 -15.94
N SER A 243 5.00 23.21 -14.92
CA SER A 243 6.25 23.94 -15.06
C SER A 243 7.31 23.12 -15.81
N PRO A 244 8.03 23.71 -16.78
CA PRO A 244 9.23 23.11 -17.36
C PRO A 244 10.52 23.44 -16.57
N HIS A 245 10.44 24.26 -15.52
CA HIS A 245 11.59 24.75 -14.75
C HIS A 245 11.56 24.25 -13.30
N ALA A 246 12.75 23.96 -12.75
CA ALA A 246 12.91 23.57 -11.35
C ALA A 246 12.64 24.71 -10.37
N HIS A 247 12.86 25.97 -10.76
CA HIS A 247 12.55 27.12 -9.93
C HIS A 247 12.29 28.34 -10.82
N ALA A 248 11.11 28.94 -10.74
CA ALA A 248 10.80 30.14 -11.50
C ALA A 248 9.62 30.93 -10.91
N ARG A 249 9.52 32.22 -11.26
CA ARG A 249 8.30 33.04 -11.10
C ARG A 249 7.64 33.26 -12.45
N ILE A 250 6.32 33.21 -12.49
CA ILE A 250 5.51 33.55 -13.66
C ILE A 250 5.41 35.07 -13.71
N LYS A 251 6.05 35.71 -14.69
CA LYS A 251 5.95 37.17 -14.90
C LYS A 251 4.64 37.55 -15.58
N ARG A 252 4.20 36.70 -16.51
CA ARG A 252 2.98 36.88 -17.30
C ARG A 252 2.47 35.53 -17.77
N ILE A 253 1.16 35.35 -17.75
CA ILE A 253 0.47 34.20 -18.34
C ILE A 253 -0.66 34.68 -19.25
N ASP A 254 -0.68 34.22 -20.50
CA ASP A 254 -1.72 34.56 -21.48
C ASP A 254 -2.49 33.32 -21.92
N ALA A 255 -3.66 33.15 -21.32
CA ALA A 255 -4.58 32.05 -21.62
C ALA A 255 -5.69 32.45 -22.62
N ARG A 256 -5.71 33.68 -23.15
CA ARG A 256 -6.80 34.16 -24.03
C ARG A 256 -6.99 33.29 -25.28
N PRO A 257 -5.92 32.86 -26.00
CA PRO A 257 -6.09 32.00 -27.16
C PRO A 257 -6.68 30.62 -26.81
N ALA A 258 -6.28 30.06 -25.66
CA ALA A 258 -6.83 28.80 -25.15
C ALA A 258 -8.32 28.94 -24.77
N ARG A 259 -8.70 30.03 -24.09
CA ARG A 259 -10.09 30.33 -23.71
C ARG A 259 -11.01 30.53 -24.92
N ALA A 260 -10.50 31.10 -26.00
CA ALA A 260 -11.26 31.34 -27.23
C ALA A 260 -11.41 30.09 -28.12
N MET A 261 -10.75 28.98 -27.80
CA MET A 261 -10.76 27.78 -28.63
C MET A 261 -12.13 27.05 -28.55
N PRO A 262 -12.77 26.74 -29.70
CA PRO A 262 -14.03 26.00 -29.69
C PRO A 262 -13.94 24.65 -28.96
N GLY A 263 -14.93 24.36 -28.12
CA GLY A 263 -14.98 23.16 -27.27
C GLY A 263 -14.15 23.25 -25.98
N VAL A 264 -13.48 24.37 -25.71
CA VAL A 264 -12.90 24.70 -24.40
C VAL A 264 -13.92 25.51 -23.61
N HIS A 265 -14.15 25.11 -22.36
CA HIS A 265 -15.16 25.73 -21.49
C HIS A 265 -14.56 26.51 -20.31
N ALA A 266 -13.35 26.17 -19.88
CA ALA A 266 -12.63 26.92 -18.86
C ALA A 266 -11.12 26.76 -19.04
N VAL A 267 -10.39 27.84 -18.74
CA VAL A 267 -8.94 27.84 -18.53
C VAL A 267 -8.66 28.68 -17.29
N LEU A 268 -8.17 28.03 -16.23
CA LEU A 268 -7.89 28.64 -14.93
C LEU A 268 -6.39 28.68 -14.68
N THR A 269 -5.93 29.82 -14.16
CA THR A 269 -4.56 30.15 -13.80
C THR A 269 -4.52 30.65 -12.35
N HIS A 270 -3.34 31.02 -11.84
CA HIS A 270 -3.22 31.66 -10.53
C HIS A 270 -3.98 33.00 -10.44
N GLU A 271 -4.35 33.62 -11.57
CA GLU A 271 -5.15 34.86 -11.62
C GLU A 271 -6.65 34.62 -11.39
N ASP A 272 -7.13 33.39 -11.60
CA ASP A 272 -8.56 33.04 -11.55
C ASP A 272 -8.98 32.38 -10.22
N ILE A 273 -8.01 31.86 -9.45
CA ILE A 273 -8.25 31.08 -8.24
C ILE A 273 -7.75 31.85 -7.02
N ARG A 274 -8.57 31.90 -5.97
CA ARG A 274 -8.16 32.51 -4.70
C ARG A 274 -6.94 31.78 -4.15
N ARG A 275 -5.89 32.55 -3.86
CA ARG A 275 -4.69 32.03 -3.21
C ARG A 275 -4.98 31.72 -1.74
N VAL A 276 -5.11 30.43 -1.42
CA VAL A 276 -5.33 29.90 -0.06
C VAL A 276 -4.24 28.88 0.23
N LYS A 277 -3.47 29.10 1.30
CA LYS A 277 -2.41 28.19 1.74
C LYS A 277 -3.01 26.91 2.35
N TYR A 278 -2.44 25.77 2.00
CA TYR A 278 -2.80 24.46 2.55
C TYR A 278 -1.61 23.50 2.54
N ALA A 279 -1.79 22.40 3.26
CA ALA A 279 -0.96 21.21 3.17
C ALA A 279 -1.79 20.17 2.43
N SER A 280 -1.20 19.49 1.46
CA SER A 280 -1.95 18.57 0.60
C SER A 280 -2.17 17.19 1.25
N GLY A 281 -1.49 16.90 2.36
CA GLY A 281 -1.44 15.58 2.98
C GLY A 281 -2.72 15.25 3.73
N GLY A 282 -3.33 14.10 3.43
CA GLY A 282 -4.53 13.63 4.13
C GLY A 282 -4.26 13.19 5.56
N GLN A 283 -4.03 14.15 6.45
CA GLN A 283 -3.68 13.94 7.85
C GLN A 283 -4.77 14.45 8.80
N SER A 284 -4.73 13.99 10.05
CA SER A 284 -5.74 14.33 11.06
C SER A 284 -5.76 15.82 11.40
N TYR A 285 -6.83 16.32 12.00
CA TYR A 285 -6.95 17.74 12.36
C TYR A 285 -6.32 17.99 13.76
N PRO A 286 -5.61 19.11 13.98
CA PRO A 286 -5.15 20.06 12.96
C PRO A 286 -4.12 19.40 12.04
N GLN A 287 -4.12 19.78 10.76
CA GLN A 287 -3.10 19.28 9.83
C GLN A 287 -1.72 19.79 10.26
N PRO A 288 -0.68 18.93 10.22
CA PRO A 288 0.68 19.38 10.51
C PRO A 288 1.10 20.50 9.54
N PRO A 289 1.71 21.59 10.06
CA PRO A 289 2.38 22.57 9.20
C PRO A 289 3.60 21.93 8.50
N PRO A 290 4.15 22.56 7.45
CA PRO A 290 3.79 23.87 6.91
C PRO A 290 2.56 23.85 5.98
N PHE A 291 1.88 24.99 5.89
CA PHE A 291 0.90 25.25 4.85
C PHE A 291 1.59 26.02 3.71
N ASP A 292 2.31 25.29 2.85
CA ASP A 292 3.22 25.89 1.87
C ASP A 292 2.76 25.76 0.41
N GLN A 293 1.62 25.10 0.17
CA GLN A 293 1.01 24.95 -1.16
C GLN A 293 -0.19 25.86 -1.36
N VAL A 294 -0.49 26.17 -2.62
CA VAL A 294 -1.73 26.79 -3.09
C VAL A 294 -2.19 26.06 -4.36
N VAL A 295 -3.47 26.17 -4.73
CA VAL A 295 -4.05 25.39 -5.85
C VAL A 295 -3.29 25.65 -7.17
N LEU A 296 -3.05 26.92 -7.48
CA LEU A 296 -2.19 27.43 -8.56
C LEU A 296 -1.46 28.66 -8.03
N ASP A 297 -0.14 28.71 -8.19
CA ASP A 297 0.72 29.80 -7.68
C ASP A 297 1.39 30.54 -8.84
N ASP A 298 1.92 31.74 -8.56
CA ASP A 298 2.78 32.47 -9.50
C ASP A 298 4.26 32.08 -9.38
N LYS A 299 4.60 31.21 -8.43
CA LYS A 299 5.94 30.64 -8.24
C LYS A 299 5.90 29.12 -8.37
N VAL A 300 6.78 28.59 -9.19
CA VAL A 300 6.94 27.14 -9.42
C VAL A 300 8.26 26.66 -8.82
N ARG A 301 8.23 25.52 -8.12
CA ARG A 301 9.33 25.06 -7.24
C ARG A 301 9.94 23.72 -7.65
N HIS A 302 9.42 23.08 -8.69
CA HIS A 302 10.04 21.93 -9.34
C HIS A 302 9.55 21.78 -10.80
N VAL A 303 10.26 20.96 -11.59
CA VAL A 303 9.76 20.52 -12.91
C VAL A 303 8.56 19.62 -12.70
N GLY A 304 7.41 19.99 -13.28
CA GLY A 304 6.14 19.30 -13.04
C GLY A 304 5.17 20.03 -12.11
N ASP A 305 5.57 21.17 -11.52
CA ASP A 305 4.70 21.97 -10.64
C ASP A 305 3.51 22.57 -11.38
N ARG A 306 2.43 22.92 -10.69
CA ARG A 306 1.14 23.30 -11.30
C ARG A 306 1.17 24.73 -11.85
N VAL A 307 0.73 24.93 -13.09
CA VAL A 307 0.72 26.26 -13.75
C VAL A 307 -0.68 26.71 -14.14
N ALA A 308 -1.43 25.86 -14.84
CA ALA A 308 -2.79 26.17 -15.29
C ALA A 308 -3.60 24.90 -15.55
N VAL A 309 -4.93 24.98 -15.51
CA VAL A 309 -5.82 23.87 -15.85
C VAL A 309 -6.86 24.27 -16.89
N VAL A 310 -7.23 23.33 -17.75
CA VAL A 310 -8.22 23.50 -18.83
C VAL A 310 -9.32 22.48 -18.67
N ALA A 311 -10.59 22.83 -18.95
CA ALA A 311 -11.67 21.89 -19.21
C ALA A 311 -12.19 22.01 -20.65
N ALA A 312 -12.29 20.88 -21.37
CA ALA A 312 -12.77 20.83 -22.76
C ALA A 312 -13.64 19.60 -23.04
N GLU A 313 -14.35 19.58 -24.16
CA GLU A 313 -15.27 18.50 -24.55
C GLU A 313 -14.58 17.15 -24.82
N THR A 314 -13.29 17.17 -25.20
CA THR A 314 -12.50 15.93 -25.38
C THR A 314 -11.09 16.07 -24.80
N PRO A 315 -10.43 14.96 -24.44
CA PRO A 315 -9.05 14.98 -23.97
C PRO A 315 -8.07 15.63 -24.96
N GLU A 316 -8.30 15.47 -26.26
CA GLU A 316 -7.46 16.06 -27.33
C GLU A 316 -7.59 17.58 -27.39
N LEU A 317 -8.81 18.09 -27.23
CA LEU A 317 -9.07 19.53 -27.18
C LEU A 317 -8.41 20.14 -25.94
N ALA A 318 -8.55 19.50 -24.77
CA ALA A 318 -7.90 19.94 -23.54
C ALA A 318 -6.38 20.02 -23.72
N ARG A 319 -5.73 18.96 -24.25
CA ARG A 319 -4.29 18.97 -24.53
C ARG A 319 -3.87 20.00 -25.58
N ARG A 320 -4.71 20.28 -26.57
CA ARG A 320 -4.44 21.30 -27.59
C ARG A 320 -4.51 22.71 -27.00
N ALA A 321 -5.48 22.96 -26.14
CA ALA A 321 -5.64 24.23 -25.45
C ALA A 321 -4.46 24.54 -24.52
N LEU A 322 -3.88 23.53 -23.82
CA LEU A 322 -2.67 23.74 -23.01
C LEU A 322 -1.50 24.33 -23.83
N ARG A 323 -1.36 23.98 -25.11
CA ARG A 323 -0.30 24.49 -25.99
C ARG A 323 -0.53 25.93 -26.47
N LEU A 324 -1.71 26.48 -26.22
CA LEU A 324 -2.09 27.85 -26.57
C LEU A 324 -1.96 28.81 -25.37
N ILE A 325 -1.55 28.30 -24.20
CA ILE A 325 -1.26 29.12 -23.02
C ILE A 325 0.21 29.55 -23.13
N GLU A 326 0.44 30.84 -23.24
CA GLU A 326 1.80 31.41 -23.27
C GLU A 326 2.19 31.82 -21.85
N VAL A 327 3.35 31.35 -21.38
CA VAL A 327 3.84 31.65 -20.02
C VAL A 327 5.25 32.23 -20.13
N GLU A 328 5.45 33.41 -19.55
CA GLU A 328 6.75 34.05 -19.42
C GLU A 328 7.29 33.81 -18.01
N TYR A 329 8.46 33.17 -17.93
CA TYR A 329 9.11 32.81 -16.67
C TYR A 329 10.33 33.70 -16.37
N GLU A 330 10.46 34.09 -15.11
CA GLU A 330 11.73 34.43 -14.49
C GLU A 330 12.35 33.16 -13.92
N VAL A 331 13.33 32.57 -14.61
CA VAL A 331 14.03 31.39 -14.10
C VAL A 331 14.93 31.80 -12.93
N LEU A 332 14.75 31.15 -11.78
CA LEU A 332 15.49 31.41 -10.56
C LEU A 332 16.57 30.33 -10.34
N PRO A 333 17.64 30.61 -9.58
CA PRO A 333 18.59 29.58 -9.15
C PRO A 333 17.88 28.48 -8.35
N HIS A 334 18.25 27.21 -8.56
CA HIS A 334 17.67 26.05 -7.88
C HIS A 334 18.74 25.21 -7.19
N VAL A 335 18.32 24.35 -6.25
CA VAL A 335 19.20 23.42 -5.52
C VAL A 335 18.53 22.04 -5.43
N LEU A 336 19.27 20.96 -5.70
CA LEU A 336 18.72 19.59 -5.78
C LEU A 336 19.26 18.65 -4.70
N ASP A 337 20.38 19.02 -4.07
CA ASP A 337 21.00 18.28 -2.98
C ASP A 337 20.62 18.92 -1.63
N PRO A 338 20.14 18.14 -0.65
CA PRO A 338 19.73 18.68 0.64
C PRO A 338 20.89 19.21 1.50
N LEU A 339 22.12 18.70 1.35
CA LEU A 339 23.28 19.23 2.08
C LEU A 339 23.67 20.61 1.57
N GLU A 340 23.58 20.82 0.25
CA GLU A 340 23.77 22.12 -0.39
C GLU A 340 22.66 23.10 -0.01
N ALA A 341 21.40 22.65 0.02
CA ALA A 341 20.25 23.49 0.33
C ALA A 341 20.27 24.09 1.74
N MET A 342 20.96 23.43 2.68
CA MET A 342 21.15 23.88 4.07
C MET A 342 22.26 24.91 4.25
N GLN A 343 23.10 25.15 3.24
CA GLN A 343 24.23 26.06 3.36
C GLN A 343 23.79 27.53 3.30
N GLU A 344 24.59 28.40 3.92
CA GLU A 344 24.39 29.85 3.80
C GLU A 344 24.57 30.30 2.34
N GLY A 345 23.63 31.12 1.84
CA GLY A 345 23.62 31.60 0.46
C GLY A 345 22.99 30.65 -0.56
N ALA A 346 22.50 29.48 -0.14
CA ALA A 346 21.70 28.61 -1.00
C ALA A 346 20.41 29.31 -1.48
N PRO A 347 19.87 28.96 -2.66
CA PRO A 347 18.61 29.52 -3.14
C PRO A 347 17.46 29.24 -2.15
N VAL A 348 16.70 30.27 -1.77
CA VAL A 348 15.56 30.14 -0.86
C VAL A 348 14.31 29.71 -1.65
N ILE A 349 13.83 28.50 -1.40
CA ILE A 349 12.74 27.88 -2.19
C ILE A 349 11.39 28.48 -1.84
N HIS A 350 11.12 28.65 -0.54
CA HIS A 350 9.92 29.32 -0.03
C HIS A 350 10.34 30.67 0.52
N ASP A 351 10.32 31.73 -0.29
CA ASP A 351 10.67 33.09 0.12
C ASP A 351 9.42 33.96 0.39
N GLU A 352 8.23 33.36 0.32
CA GLU A 352 6.97 34.06 0.48
C GLU A 352 6.72 34.36 1.97
N PRO A 353 6.38 35.62 2.32
CA PRO A 353 6.22 36.02 3.70
C PRO A 353 4.98 35.40 4.39
N ASP A 354 4.07 34.81 3.62
CA ASP A 354 2.79 34.28 4.10
C ASP A 354 2.79 32.76 4.30
N THR A 355 3.91 32.07 4.05
CA THR A 355 4.05 30.64 4.36
C THR A 355 4.39 30.47 5.83
N GLU A 356 3.49 29.89 6.62
CA GLU A 356 3.69 29.62 8.05
C GLU A 356 4.31 28.24 8.31
N GLY A 357 5.01 28.08 9.44
CA GLY A 357 5.45 26.78 9.94
C GLY A 357 6.79 26.26 9.39
N ILE A 358 7.58 27.10 8.72
CA ILE A 358 8.96 26.79 8.30
C ILE A 358 9.93 27.14 9.45
N TYR A 359 10.80 26.20 9.83
CA TYR A 359 11.76 26.36 10.92
C TYR A 359 12.88 27.38 10.61
N ASP A 360 13.64 27.17 9.53
CA ASP A 360 14.67 28.09 9.06
C ASP A 360 14.62 28.20 7.52
N ARG A 361 14.00 29.29 7.07
CA ARG A 361 13.80 29.58 5.65
C ARG A 361 15.11 29.87 4.91
N GLN A 362 16.08 30.51 5.57
CA GLN A 362 17.34 30.91 4.93
C GLN A 362 18.24 29.70 4.63
N ARG A 363 18.01 28.60 5.34
CA ARG A 363 18.69 27.31 5.15
C ARG A 363 17.77 26.24 4.58
N ASN A 364 16.59 26.61 4.08
CA ASN A 364 15.61 25.66 3.54
C ASN A 364 15.22 24.53 4.52
N ILE A 365 15.36 24.70 5.83
CA ILE A 365 14.99 23.70 6.84
C ILE A 365 13.52 23.93 7.19
N VAL A 366 12.65 23.00 6.79
CA VAL A 366 11.22 23.05 7.10
C VAL A 366 10.96 22.69 8.57
N HIS A 367 11.64 21.67 9.08
CA HIS A 367 11.49 21.21 10.47
C HIS A 367 12.85 20.81 11.04
N HIS A 368 13.05 21.13 12.32
CA HIS A 368 14.10 20.58 13.15
C HIS A 368 13.47 19.75 14.27
N ILE A 369 13.86 18.48 14.37
CA ILE A 369 13.30 17.53 15.33
C ILE A 369 14.43 17.10 16.28
N HIS A 370 14.17 17.14 17.58
CA HIS A 370 15.08 16.66 18.60
C HIS A 370 14.33 15.82 19.63
N ALA A 371 14.82 14.61 19.88
CA ALA A 371 14.32 13.72 20.92
C ALA A 371 15.49 12.97 21.57
N GLU A 372 15.46 12.82 22.89
CA GLU A 372 16.52 12.19 23.66
C GLU A 372 15.93 11.47 24.88
N VAL A 373 16.48 10.31 25.20
CA VAL A 373 16.09 9.50 26.36
C VAL A 373 17.31 8.80 26.94
N GLY A 374 17.36 8.68 28.27
CA GLY A 374 18.46 8.05 29.00
C GLY A 374 19.59 9.01 29.40
N ASP A 375 20.58 8.47 30.10
CA ASP A 375 21.78 9.19 30.54
C ASP A 375 22.95 8.91 29.57
N GLY A 376 23.21 9.85 28.67
CA GLY A 376 24.23 9.69 27.64
C GLY A 376 25.65 9.59 28.18
N GLU A 377 26.00 10.35 29.22
CA GLU A 377 27.34 10.30 29.81
C GLU A 377 27.61 8.92 30.42
N ALA A 378 26.65 8.40 31.19
CA ALA A 378 26.75 7.08 31.80
C ALA A 378 26.81 5.95 30.77
N GLN A 379 25.96 5.99 29.72
CA GLN A 379 25.93 4.91 28.73
C GLN A 379 27.12 4.93 27.77
N TRP A 380 27.58 6.11 27.33
CA TRP A 380 28.79 6.21 26.51
C TRP A 380 30.04 5.77 27.28
N ALA A 381 30.10 6.00 28.60
CA ALA A 381 31.19 5.50 29.44
C ALA A 381 31.20 3.96 29.57
N ARG A 382 30.07 3.29 29.36
CA ARG A 382 29.97 1.82 29.34
C ARG A 382 30.39 1.20 28.01
N ALA A 383 30.41 1.97 26.91
CA ALA A 383 30.76 1.44 25.60
C ALA A 383 32.26 1.13 25.51
N ASP A 384 32.60 -0.14 25.28
CA ASP A 384 33.98 -0.56 25.00
C ASP A 384 34.40 -0.18 23.57
N HIS A 385 33.43 -0.18 22.64
CA HIS A 385 33.62 0.11 21.23
C HIS A 385 32.53 1.06 20.72
N VAL A 386 32.90 1.95 19.80
CA VAL A 386 32.01 2.92 19.17
C VAL A 386 32.13 2.80 17.66
N PHE A 387 30.98 2.71 16.99
CA PHE A 387 30.88 2.54 15.54
C PHE A 387 30.03 3.65 14.94
N GLU A 388 30.41 4.10 13.74
CA GLU A 388 29.73 5.16 13.00
C GLU A 388 29.53 4.76 11.54
N GLY A 389 28.37 5.13 10.97
CA GLY A 389 28.05 4.85 9.57
C GLY A 389 27.09 5.88 8.98
N GLU A 390 27.35 6.29 7.73
CA GLU A 390 26.43 7.11 6.92
C GLU A 390 25.76 6.23 5.85
N TYR A 391 24.44 6.30 5.78
CA TYR A 391 23.59 5.51 4.88
C TYR A 391 22.68 6.43 4.07
N ARG A 392 22.47 6.09 2.79
CA ARG A 392 21.71 6.93 1.83
C ARG A 392 20.64 6.15 1.11
N THR A 393 19.47 6.78 0.94
CA THR A 393 18.33 6.20 0.22
C THR A 393 17.84 7.15 -0.88
N SER A 394 17.35 6.57 -1.98
CA SER A 394 16.86 7.31 -3.15
C SER A 394 15.36 7.62 -3.08
N GLN A 395 14.89 8.45 -4.02
CA GLN A 395 13.45 8.62 -4.25
C GLN A 395 12.86 7.44 -5.03
N GLN A 396 11.80 6.87 -4.48
CA GLN A 396 11.05 5.77 -5.08
C GLN A 396 9.64 6.23 -5.47
N GLN A 397 9.20 5.87 -6.67
CA GLN A 397 7.83 6.06 -7.14
C GLN A 397 6.96 4.82 -6.85
N HIS A 398 5.74 5.06 -6.38
CA HIS A 398 4.72 4.06 -6.01
C HIS A 398 4.36 3.11 -7.16
N ALA A 399 4.31 3.67 -8.38
CA ALA A 399 4.00 2.94 -9.61
C ALA A 399 2.68 2.15 -9.56
N HIS A 400 1.63 2.67 -8.90
CA HIS A 400 0.29 2.08 -8.97
C HIS A 400 -0.25 2.09 -10.41
N MET A 401 -0.96 1.02 -10.81
CA MET A 401 -1.37 0.83 -12.21
C MET A 401 -2.44 1.82 -12.66
N GLU A 402 -3.40 2.16 -11.79
CA GLU A 402 -4.38 3.22 -12.04
C GLU A 402 -3.78 4.59 -11.68
N PRO A 403 -3.62 5.54 -12.61
CA PRO A 403 -3.25 6.92 -12.28
C PRO A 403 -4.26 7.60 -11.35
N HIS A 404 -3.92 8.76 -10.81
CA HIS A 404 -4.86 9.62 -10.11
C HIS A 404 -5.96 10.04 -11.05
N VAL A 405 -7.21 9.85 -10.63
CA VAL A 405 -8.40 10.23 -11.39
C VAL A 405 -9.48 10.76 -10.45
N CYS A 406 -10.09 11.87 -10.86
CA CYS A 406 -11.14 12.55 -10.12
C CYS A 406 -12.26 12.97 -11.06
N ILE A 407 -13.51 12.76 -10.66
CA ILE A 407 -14.70 13.26 -11.34
C ILE A 407 -15.49 14.11 -10.35
N THR A 408 -15.83 15.34 -10.72
CA THR A 408 -16.64 16.24 -9.90
C THR A 408 -17.89 16.69 -10.63
N TYR A 409 -19.00 16.86 -9.92
CA TYR A 409 -20.30 17.29 -10.48
C TYR A 409 -21.21 17.83 -9.37
N TRP A 410 -22.28 18.53 -9.76
CA TRP A 410 -23.35 18.93 -8.86
C TRP A 410 -24.44 17.85 -8.84
N ASP A 411 -24.87 17.42 -7.65
CA ASP A 411 -26.03 16.53 -7.50
C ASP A 411 -27.36 17.29 -7.63
N GLU A 412 -28.46 16.55 -7.54
CA GLU A 412 -29.82 17.03 -7.70
C GLU A 412 -30.22 18.06 -6.62
N ASP A 413 -29.54 18.05 -5.47
CA ASP A 413 -29.73 19.01 -4.36
C ASP A 413 -28.77 20.21 -4.46
N GLY A 414 -27.99 20.31 -5.53
CA GLY A 414 -27.02 21.38 -5.74
C GLY A 414 -25.77 21.27 -4.84
N ARG A 415 -25.44 20.07 -4.36
CA ARG A 415 -24.21 19.81 -3.60
C ARG A 415 -23.11 19.34 -4.54
N LEU A 416 -21.87 19.68 -4.21
CA LEU A 416 -20.71 19.22 -4.96
C LEU A 416 -20.38 17.78 -4.59
N VAL A 417 -20.44 16.88 -5.56
CA VAL A 417 -19.97 15.51 -5.43
C VAL A 417 -18.58 15.38 -6.03
N VAL A 418 -17.66 14.82 -5.25
CA VAL A 418 -16.28 14.49 -5.64
C VAL A 418 -16.13 12.97 -5.62
N ARG A 419 -16.04 12.35 -6.79
CA ARG A 419 -15.73 10.93 -6.94
C ARG A 419 -14.25 10.79 -7.29
N SER A 420 -13.44 10.28 -6.37
CA SER A 420 -11.98 10.25 -6.54
C SER A 420 -11.38 8.89 -6.20
N SER A 421 -10.28 8.55 -6.87
CA SER A 421 -9.38 7.47 -6.46
C SER A 421 -8.54 7.91 -5.25
N THR A 422 -9.14 8.04 -4.07
CA THR A 422 -8.50 8.58 -2.85
C THR A 422 -8.52 7.58 -1.69
N GLN A 423 -7.46 7.54 -0.89
CA GLN A 423 -7.37 6.74 0.35
C GLN A 423 -8.08 7.40 1.54
N VAL A 424 -8.43 8.69 1.45
CA VAL A 424 -8.78 9.54 2.60
C VAL A 424 -9.98 10.46 2.34
N PRO A 425 -11.14 9.92 1.94
CA PRO A 425 -12.26 10.75 1.45
C PRO A 425 -12.78 11.77 2.46
N PHE A 426 -12.75 11.45 3.77
CA PHE A 426 -13.15 12.39 4.82
C PHE A 426 -12.17 13.56 4.96
N HIS A 427 -10.86 13.32 4.81
CA HIS A 427 -9.85 14.39 4.81
C HIS A 427 -9.97 15.25 3.57
N ILE A 428 -10.17 14.66 2.38
CA ILE A 428 -10.45 15.41 1.13
C ILE A 428 -11.62 16.37 1.34
N ARG A 429 -12.75 15.89 1.87
CA ARG A 429 -13.93 16.75 2.11
C ARG A 429 -13.61 17.97 2.97
N ARG A 430 -12.87 17.75 4.07
CA ARG A 430 -12.48 18.81 5.02
C ARG A 430 -11.48 19.79 4.38
N MET A 431 -10.49 19.27 3.65
CA MET A 431 -9.39 20.05 3.08
C MET A 431 -9.82 20.87 1.87
N LEU A 432 -10.74 20.34 1.07
CA LEU A 432 -11.25 20.99 -0.12
C LEU A 432 -12.13 22.20 0.22
N ALA A 433 -12.96 22.09 1.26
CA ALA A 433 -13.91 23.12 1.69
C ALA A 433 -13.35 24.56 1.74
N PRO A 434 -12.23 24.84 2.45
CA PRO A 434 -11.66 26.19 2.49
C PRO A 434 -11.07 26.66 1.15
N LEU A 435 -10.59 25.74 0.30
CA LEU A 435 -10.00 26.09 -1.00
C LEU A 435 -11.05 26.58 -2.00
N ILE A 436 -12.24 26.01 -1.94
CA ILE A 436 -13.34 26.31 -2.87
C ILE A 436 -14.39 27.26 -2.29
N GLY A 437 -14.29 27.61 -1.00
CA GLY A 437 -15.22 28.50 -0.32
C GLY A 437 -16.61 27.92 -0.07
N LEU A 438 -16.75 26.58 -0.04
CA LEU A 438 -18.01 25.91 0.28
C LEU A 438 -17.98 25.33 1.70
N PRO A 439 -19.10 25.33 2.45
CA PRO A 439 -19.16 24.65 3.72
C PRO A 439 -19.10 23.13 3.51
N VAL A 440 -18.48 22.40 4.45
CA VAL A 440 -18.31 20.93 4.40
C VAL A 440 -19.60 20.17 4.06
N LYS A 441 -20.76 20.62 4.56
CA LYS A 441 -22.07 20.00 4.28
C LYS A 441 -22.49 20.03 2.80
N GLN A 442 -21.98 20.97 2.01
CA GLN A 442 -22.24 21.06 0.58
C GLN A 442 -21.30 20.20 -0.27
N ILE A 443 -20.42 19.40 0.36
CA ILE A 443 -19.46 18.56 -0.31
C ILE A 443 -19.69 17.11 0.09
N ARG A 444 -19.74 16.21 -0.87
CA ARG A 444 -19.78 14.76 -0.67
C ARG A 444 -18.62 14.13 -1.42
N VAL A 445 -17.84 13.30 -0.74
CA VAL A 445 -16.73 12.56 -1.37
C VAL A 445 -17.09 11.08 -1.43
N ILE A 446 -16.99 10.49 -2.61
CA ILE A 446 -17.27 9.09 -2.89
C ILE A 446 -15.97 8.43 -3.34
N LYS A 447 -15.58 7.34 -2.66
CA LYS A 447 -14.47 6.47 -3.08
C LYS A 447 -15.02 5.22 -3.78
N PRO A 448 -14.84 5.08 -5.10
CA PRO A 448 -14.96 3.80 -5.80
C PRO A 448 -13.77 2.89 -5.49
N ARG A 449 -13.68 1.70 -6.11
CA ARG A 449 -12.44 0.91 -6.00
C ARG A 449 -11.25 1.70 -6.54
N ILE A 450 -10.08 1.43 -5.95
CA ILE A 450 -8.82 2.09 -6.28
C ILE A 450 -7.87 1.06 -6.88
N GLY A 451 -7.22 1.37 -8.01
CA GLY A 451 -6.25 0.50 -8.67
C GLY A 451 -4.83 0.58 -8.08
N GLY A 452 -4.74 0.54 -6.75
CA GLY A 452 -3.51 0.74 -5.98
C GLY A 452 -3.29 2.21 -5.58
N GLY A 453 -2.70 2.41 -4.40
CA GLY A 453 -2.39 3.74 -3.85
C GLY A 453 -1.05 3.76 -3.10
N PHE A 454 -0.80 2.77 -2.23
CA PHE A 454 0.48 2.55 -1.55
C PHE A 454 1.00 3.75 -0.74
N GLY A 455 0.12 4.66 -0.33
CA GLY A 455 0.47 5.92 0.34
C GLY A 455 0.21 7.15 -0.53
N ASN A 456 0.51 7.10 -1.84
CA ASN A 456 0.38 8.26 -2.74
C ASN A 456 -1.02 8.90 -2.71
N LYS A 457 -2.06 8.05 -2.72
CA LYS A 457 -3.47 8.47 -2.73
C LYS A 457 -3.98 8.94 -1.36
N GLN A 458 -3.11 9.06 -0.36
CA GLN A 458 -3.38 9.79 0.89
C GLN A 458 -3.35 11.31 0.65
N GLU A 459 -2.86 11.78 -0.49
CA GLU A 459 -2.74 13.19 -0.82
C GLU A 459 -3.97 13.72 -1.59
N MET A 460 -4.31 15.00 -1.39
CA MET A 460 -5.19 15.75 -2.28
C MET A 460 -4.39 16.27 -3.50
N ILE A 461 -4.64 15.69 -4.67
CA ILE A 461 -3.83 15.92 -5.89
C ILE A 461 -4.64 16.52 -7.04
N LEU A 462 -5.83 16.00 -7.29
CA LEU A 462 -6.66 16.40 -8.44
C LEU A 462 -7.99 17.01 -8.03
N GLU A 463 -8.42 16.76 -6.80
CA GLU A 463 -9.74 17.07 -6.31
C GLU A 463 -10.01 18.58 -6.30
N ASP A 464 -9.05 19.37 -5.86
CA ASP A 464 -9.08 20.84 -5.88
C ASP A 464 -9.19 21.39 -7.30
N LEU A 465 -8.30 20.96 -8.20
CA LEU A 465 -8.28 21.40 -9.60
C LEU A 465 -9.56 21.02 -10.34
N CYS A 466 -10.02 19.77 -10.16
CA CYS A 466 -11.21 19.24 -10.81
C CYS A 466 -12.46 19.98 -10.34
N THR A 467 -12.56 20.24 -9.03
CA THR A 467 -13.67 21.02 -8.48
C THR A 467 -13.71 22.44 -9.01
N HIS A 468 -12.58 23.15 -9.07
CA HIS A 468 -12.56 24.51 -9.61
C HIS A 468 -13.02 24.56 -11.07
N LEU A 469 -12.67 23.56 -11.88
CA LEU A 469 -13.18 23.44 -13.26
C LEU A 469 -14.70 23.18 -13.30
N THR A 470 -15.24 22.32 -12.42
CA THR A 470 -16.69 22.08 -12.31
C THR A 470 -17.44 23.33 -11.87
N MET A 471 -16.90 24.08 -10.91
CA MET A 471 -17.47 25.37 -10.48
C MET A 471 -17.45 26.40 -11.60
N ALA A 472 -16.36 26.50 -12.35
CA ALA A 472 -16.23 27.46 -13.45
C ALA A 472 -17.14 27.14 -14.65
N THR A 473 -17.44 25.86 -14.87
CA THR A 473 -18.21 25.41 -16.05
C THR A 473 -19.66 25.06 -15.77
N GLY A 474 -20.02 24.79 -14.51
CA GLY A 474 -21.32 24.24 -14.12
C GLY A 474 -21.60 22.82 -14.65
N ARG A 475 -20.60 22.14 -15.21
CA ARG A 475 -20.72 20.82 -15.84
C ARG A 475 -19.86 19.79 -15.12
N PRO A 476 -20.19 18.49 -15.20
CA PRO A 476 -19.31 17.46 -14.69
C PRO A 476 -17.92 17.53 -15.34
N VAL A 477 -16.85 17.44 -14.55
CA VAL A 477 -15.46 17.42 -15.05
C VAL A 477 -14.76 16.15 -14.58
N ARG A 478 -13.99 15.54 -15.48
CA ARG A 478 -13.04 14.47 -15.18
C ARG A 478 -11.61 14.95 -15.37
N MET A 479 -10.76 14.80 -14.37
CA MET A 479 -9.31 14.93 -14.48
C MET A 479 -8.63 13.58 -14.24
N GLU A 480 -7.62 13.27 -15.03
CA GLU A 480 -6.81 12.06 -14.91
C GLU A 480 -5.35 12.40 -15.22
N TYR A 481 -4.44 12.04 -14.33
CA TYR A 481 -3.01 12.20 -14.60
C TYR A 481 -2.55 11.24 -15.69
N THR A 482 -1.66 11.73 -16.54
CA THR A 482 -0.86 10.85 -17.38
C THR A 482 0.18 10.13 -16.52
N ARG A 483 0.68 8.98 -17.00
CA ARG A 483 1.77 8.28 -16.29
C ARG A 483 3.00 9.16 -16.07
N ARG A 484 3.33 10.05 -17.01
CA ARG A 484 4.44 10.99 -16.83
C ARG A 484 4.19 11.95 -15.66
N GLN A 485 2.96 12.46 -15.54
CA GLN A 485 2.57 13.34 -14.43
C GLN A 485 2.56 12.62 -13.09
N GLU A 486 2.30 11.31 -13.04
CA GLU A 486 2.53 10.54 -11.80
C GLU A 486 3.98 10.66 -11.33
N PHE A 487 4.95 10.60 -12.25
CA PHE A 487 6.34 10.74 -11.86
C PHE A 487 6.75 12.16 -11.49
N THR A 488 6.21 13.18 -12.15
CA THR A 488 6.69 14.56 -12.01
C THR A 488 5.84 15.44 -11.11
N SER A 489 4.60 15.03 -10.81
CA SER A 489 3.59 15.91 -10.19
C SER A 489 2.77 15.23 -9.08
N SER A 490 2.80 13.89 -8.94
CA SER A 490 2.27 13.21 -7.74
C SER A 490 3.35 13.05 -6.67
N ARG A 491 3.23 12.09 -5.75
CA ARG A 491 4.18 11.88 -4.66
C ARG A 491 5.11 10.71 -4.88
N SER A 492 6.26 10.76 -4.22
CA SER A 492 7.29 9.73 -4.15
C SER A 492 7.69 9.46 -2.69
N ARG A 493 8.61 8.53 -2.46
CA ARG A 493 9.25 8.33 -1.15
C ARG A 493 10.26 9.44 -0.86
N HIS A 494 10.32 9.87 0.40
CA HIS A 494 11.34 10.78 0.91
C HIS A 494 12.73 10.10 0.86
N PRO A 495 13.73 10.67 0.17
CA PRO A 495 15.10 10.23 0.28
C PRO A 495 15.70 10.75 1.60
N GLN A 496 16.60 9.98 2.19
CA GLN A 496 17.20 10.27 3.50
C GLN A 496 18.70 10.03 3.49
N ILE A 497 19.41 10.87 4.24
CA ILE A 497 20.81 10.64 4.66
C ILE A 497 20.77 10.38 6.17
N MET A 498 21.29 9.24 6.60
CA MET A 498 21.22 8.79 8.00
C MET A 498 22.62 8.55 8.52
N ARG A 499 22.96 9.18 9.65
CA ARG A 499 24.23 9.01 10.34
C ARG A 499 23.96 8.38 11.70
N TYR A 500 24.36 7.12 11.84
CA TYR A 500 24.25 6.40 13.09
C TYR A 500 25.57 6.42 13.85
N LYS A 501 25.49 6.46 15.17
CA LYS A 501 26.58 6.23 16.09
C LYS A 501 26.12 5.26 17.18
N ILE A 502 26.83 4.14 17.35
CA ILE A 502 26.44 3.05 18.26
C ILE A 502 27.58 2.72 19.20
N GLY A 503 27.29 2.68 20.50
CA GLY A 503 28.18 2.19 21.54
C GLY A 503 27.82 0.76 21.95
N VAL A 504 28.81 -0.14 21.93
CA VAL A 504 28.64 -1.54 22.34
C VAL A 504 29.67 -1.97 23.38
N THR A 505 29.29 -2.88 24.27
CA THR A 505 30.22 -3.54 25.20
C THR A 505 30.85 -4.79 24.59
N LYS A 506 31.93 -5.30 25.17
CA LYS A 506 32.54 -6.59 24.77
C LYS A 506 31.60 -7.78 24.96
N GLU A 507 30.62 -7.66 25.84
CA GLU A 507 29.56 -8.65 26.04
C GLU A 507 28.44 -8.51 25.02
N MET A 508 28.62 -7.79 23.90
CA MET A 508 27.61 -7.62 22.85
C MET A 508 26.36 -6.84 23.27
N GLU A 509 26.42 -5.97 24.29
CA GLU A 509 25.29 -5.11 24.68
C GLU A 509 25.37 -3.77 23.94
N VAL A 510 24.28 -3.35 23.30
CA VAL A 510 24.11 -2.00 22.74
C VAL A 510 23.65 -1.07 23.86
N VAL A 511 24.52 -0.13 24.27
CA VAL A 511 24.27 0.75 25.42
C VAL A 511 23.84 2.16 25.02
N ALA A 512 24.25 2.61 23.84
CA ALA A 512 24.00 3.96 23.35
C ALA A 512 23.80 3.99 21.84
N THR A 513 22.78 4.71 21.35
CA THR A 513 22.54 4.92 19.93
C THR A 513 22.17 6.37 19.64
N GLU A 514 22.84 7.00 18.68
CA GLU A 514 22.46 8.32 18.16
C GLU A 514 22.16 8.21 16.66
N LEU A 515 21.12 8.92 16.21
CA LEU A 515 20.77 9.08 14.81
C LEU A 515 20.66 10.57 14.48
N TYR A 516 21.55 11.04 13.59
CA TYR A 516 21.37 12.30 12.88
C TYR A 516 20.84 12.04 11.47
N LEU A 517 19.66 12.56 11.18
CA LEU A 517 18.94 12.31 9.93
C LEU A 517 18.74 13.61 9.15
N ILE A 518 18.99 13.57 7.84
CA ILE A 518 18.56 14.61 6.91
C ILE A 518 17.48 14.04 6.01
N GLY A 519 16.28 14.58 6.13
CA GLY A 519 15.11 14.19 5.36
C GLY A 519 14.80 15.20 4.27
N ASP A 520 14.93 14.84 3.01
CA ASP A 520 14.61 15.75 1.91
C ASP A 520 13.10 15.69 1.59
N THR A 521 12.39 16.79 1.86
CA THR A 521 10.97 16.97 1.52
C THR A 521 10.76 17.62 0.16
N CYS A 522 11.86 17.89 -0.56
CA CYS A 522 11.86 18.48 -1.88
C CYS A 522 11.01 19.76 -1.94
N ALA A 523 10.16 19.98 -2.94
CA ALA A 523 9.59 21.30 -3.17
C ALA A 523 8.55 21.76 -2.12
N TYR A 524 7.94 20.85 -1.36
CA TYR A 524 6.85 21.16 -0.41
C TYR A 524 6.92 20.24 0.82
N GLY A 525 6.51 20.74 1.99
CA GLY A 525 6.74 20.14 3.31
C GLY A 525 5.69 19.11 3.74
N THR A 526 4.77 18.75 2.84
CA THR A 526 3.70 17.79 3.11
C THR A 526 4.29 16.45 3.55
N HIS A 527 3.75 15.83 4.61
CA HIS A 527 4.28 14.61 5.23
C HIS A 527 5.72 14.68 5.81
N GLY A 528 6.49 15.74 5.53
CA GLY A 528 7.90 15.89 5.90
C GLY A 528 8.16 15.77 7.40
N LEU A 529 7.31 16.32 8.26
CA LEU A 529 7.43 16.14 9.72
C LEU A 529 7.23 14.67 10.12
N THR A 530 6.09 14.12 9.72
CA THR A 530 5.60 12.84 10.23
C THR A 530 6.39 11.63 9.72
N VAL A 531 6.83 11.64 8.46
CA VAL A 531 7.68 10.55 7.91
C VAL A 531 9.00 10.46 8.66
N GLN A 532 9.59 11.60 9.00
CA GLN A 532 10.90 11.64 9.65
C GLN A 532 10.80 11.30 11.13
N MET A 533 9.71 11.67 11.80
CA MET A 533 9.42 11.20 13.17
C MET A 533 9.24 9.67 13.24
N VAL A 534 8.50 9.09 12.29
CA VAL A 534 8.34 7.62 12.23
C VAL A 534 9.68 6.95 11.92
N GLY A 535 10.46 7.49 10.97
CA GLY A 535 11.81 7.01 10.67
C GLY A 535 12.70 6.98 11.91
N GLY A 536 12.83 8.10 12.62
CA GLY A 536 13.62 8.20 13.84
C GLY A 536 13.11 7.27 14.95
N GLN A 537 11.79 7.17 15.13
CA GLN A 537 11.20 6.29 16.13
C GLN A 537 11.53 4.82 15.83
N LYS A 538 11.28 4.34 14.61
CA LYS A 538 11.48 2.93 14.25
C LYS A 538 12.97 2.56 14.17
N GLY A 539 13.79 3.46 13.61
CA GLY A 539 15.24 3.30 13.50
C GLY A 539 15.97 3.16 14.85
N LEU A 540 15.42 3.71 15.93
CA LEU A 540 16.01 3.63 17.27
C LEU A 540 15.30 2.62 18.20
N THR A 541 14.03 2.30 17.95
CA THR A 541 13.24 1.43 18.82
C THR A 541 13.53 -0.07 18.61
N LEU A 542 13.97 -0.50 17.43
CA LEU A 542 14.22 -1.92 17.15
C LEU A 542 15.18 -2.57 18.16
N TYR A 543 16.25 -1.86 18.52
CA TYR A 543 17.25 -2.27 19.53
C TYR A 543 17.13 -1.52 20.86
N ASN A 544 16.25 -0.51 20.93
CA ASN A 544 15.79 0.16 22.15
C ASN A 544 16.89 0.48 23.18
N ALA A 545 18.03 1.02 22.71
CA ALA A 545 19.20 1.25 23.55
C ALA A 545 18.88 2.16 24.75
N PRO A 546 19.42 1.88 25.96
CA PRO A 546 19.13 2.64 27.18
C PRO A 546 19.37 4.15 27.04
N TYR A 547 20.39 4.54 26.27
CA TYR A 547 20.54 5.90 25.77
C TYR A 547 20.22 5.94 24.28
N SER A 548 19.26 6.80 23.91
CA SER A 548 18.89 7.00 22.51
C SER A 548 18.67 8.49 22.21
N LYS A 549 19.28 8.98 21.13
CA LYS A 549 19.14 10.36 20.66
C LYS A 549 18.79 10.43 19.18
N PHE A 550 17.83 11.27 18.85
CA PHE A 550 17.41 11.58 17.49
C PHE A 550 17.50 13.08 17.24
N VAL A 551 18.22 13.44 16.18
CA VAL A 551 18.23 14.78 15.62
C VAL A 551 17.87 14.66 14.15
N CYS A 552 16.94 15.47 13.67
CA CYS A 552 16.59 15.48 12.25
C CYS A 552 16.35 16.88 11.72
N ASP A 553 16.99 17.17 10.59
CA ASP A 553 16.70 18.34 9.77
C ASP A 553 15.94 17.89 8.52
N VAL A 554 14.73 18.44 8.35
CA VAL A 554 13.90 18.21 7.16
C VAL A 554 14.09 19.39 6.22
N VAL A 555 14.45 19.12 4.97
CA VAL A 555 15.04 20.12 4.06
C VAL A 555 14.27 20.20 2.74
N TYR A 556 14.00 21.43 2.27
CA TYR A 556 13.46 21.68 0.94
C TYR A 556 14.55 21.58 -0.15
N THR A 557 14.19 21.01 -1.30
CA THR A 557 14.99 21.00 -2.54
C THR A 557 14.07 21.20 -3.75
N ASN A 558 14.59 21.51 -4.94
CA ASN A 558 13.78 21.75 -6.15
C ASN A 558 13.43 20.47 -6.94
N LYS A 559 13.36 19.33 -6.26
CA LYS A 559 12.87 18.05 -6.83
C LYS A 559 11.35 17.93 -6.65
N PRO A 560 10.67 17.07 -7.43
CA PRO A 560 9.28 16.68 -7.19
C PRO A 560 9.05 16.20 -5.75
N THR A 561 7.92 16.64 -5.18
CA THR A 561 7.57 16.46 -3.78
C THR A 561 7.29 15.01 -3.39
N PRO A 562 7.99 14.45 -2.39
CA PRO A 562 7.65 13.18 -1.79
C PRO A 562 6.44 13.29 -0.85
N GLY A 563 5.89 12.15 -0.43
CA GLY A 563 4.74 12.07 0.46
C GLY A 563 4.72 10.73 1.19
N ALA A 564 3.52 10.28 1.57
CA ALA A 564 3.35 8.97 2.17
C ALA A 564 3.64 7.86 1.16
N PHE A 565 4.50 6.90 1.53
CA PHE A 565 4.72 5.64 0.82
C PHE A 565 4.78 4.53 1.87
N ARG A 566 4.07 3.41 1.63
CA ARG A 566 4.18 2.12 2.36
C ARG A 566 5.56 1.90 3.00
N GLY A 567 5.61 1.72 4.32
CA GLY A 567 6.86 1.62 5.12
C GLY A 567 7.28 2.96 5.75
N TYR A 568 6.78 4.08 5.25
CA TYR A 568 6.69 5.40 5.91
C TYR A 568 7.88 5.80 6.81
N GLY A 569 9.09 5.89 6.24
CA GLY A 569 10.31 6.27 6.99
C GLY A 569 11.01 5.10 7.69
N SER A 570 10.27 4.09 8.12
CA SER A 570 10.78 2.88 8.81
C SER A 570 11.83 2.16 7.97
N MET A 571 11.48 1.76 6.75
CA MET A 571 12.39 1.05 5.85
C MET A 571 13.71 1.78 5.55
N GLN A 572 13.69 3.12 5.46
CA GLN A 572 14.92 3.88 5.24
C GLN A 572 15.82 3.81 6.47
N CYS A 573 15.26 4.05 7.66
CA CYS A 573 16.02 4.00 8.91
C CYS A 573 16.46 2.58 9.27
N HIS A 574 15.66 1.55 8.96
CA HIS A 574 16.04 0.15 9.08
C HIS A 574 17.20 -0.23 8.17
N PHE A 575 17.29 0.30 6.94
CA PHE A 575 18.47 0.10 6.10
C PHE A 575 19.74 0.55 6.84
N GLY A 576 19.74 1.73 7.46
CA GLY A 576 20.92 2.18 8.20
C GLY A 576 21.23 1.33 9.44
N ILE A 577 20.26 1.13 10.35
CA ILE A 577 20.52 0.44 11.62
C ILE A 577 20.78 -1.06 11.44
N GLU A 578 20.02 -1.78 10.61
CA GLU A 578 20.23 -3.22 10.41
C GLU A 578 21.53 -3.53 9.67
N THR A 579 21.93 -2.69 8.71
CA THR A 579 23.21 -2.85 8.03
C THR A 579 24.36 -2.55 8.99
N LEU A 580 24.30 -1.46 9.77
CA LEU A 580 25.34 -1.16 10.76
C LEU A 580 25.49 -2.26 11.82
N MET A 581 24.38 -2.84 12.29
CA MET A 581 24.44 -3.95 13.24
C MET A 581 25.13 -5.19 12.65
N SER A 582 24.91 -5.49 11.37
CA SER A 582 25.64 -6.55 10.67
C SER A 582 27.11 -6.22 10.45
N GLU A 583 27.45 -4.95 10.15
CA GLU A 583 28.83 -4.48 10.04
C GLU A 583 29.59 -4.57 11.38
N ILE A 584 28.94 -4.25 12.50
CA ILE A 584 29.52 -4.37 13.84
C ILE A 584 29.82 -5.84 14.14
N ALA A 585 28.87 -6.74 13.88
CA ALA A 585 29.08 -8.17 14.10
C ALA A 585 30.27 -8.69 13.27
N ASP A 586 30.37 -8.28 12.00
CA ASP A 586 31.47 -8.66 11.12
C ASP A 586 32.82 -8.12 11.61
N GLN A 587 32.90 -6.84 11.99
CA GLN A 587 34.13 -6.22 12.52
C GLN A 587 34.59 -6.84 13.85
N MET A 588 33.66 -7.35 14.65
CA MET A 588 33.94 -7.96 15.95
C MET A 588 34.11 -9.49 15.89
N ASP A 589 33.94 -10.09 14.70
CA ASP A 589 33.90 -11.55 14.51
C ASP A 589 32.85 -12.23 15.41
N TRP A 590 31.68 -11.61 15.51
CA TRP A 590 30.53 -12.10 16.28
C TRP A 590 29.49 -12.76 15.37
N ASP A 591 28.75 -13.70 15.93
CA ASP A 591 27.55 -14.19 15.27
C ASP A 591 26.51 -13.06 15.18
N VAL A 592 26.15 -12.67 13.95
CA VAL A 592 25.23 -11.57 13.71
C VAL A 592 23.84 -11.83 14.29
N VAL A 593 23.38 -13.08 14.29
CA VAL A 593 22.05 -13.44 14.82
C VAL A 593 22.06 -13.35 16.33
N GLU A 594 23.08 -13.88 17.00
CA GLU A 594 23.20 -13.77 18.47
C GLU A 594 23.36 -12.32 18.93
N PHE A 595 24.15 -11.51 18.21
CA PHE A 595 24.31 -10.09 18.51
C PHE A 595 22.97 -9.35 18.40
N LYS A 596 22.24 -9.52 17.30
CA LYS A 596 20.92 -8.91 17.13
C LYS A 596 19.92 -9.44 18.16
N ARG A 597 19.90 -10.75 18.42
CA ARG A 597 19.02 -11.42 19.41
C ARG A 597 19.15 -10.85 20.80
N LYS A 598 20.38 -10.60 21.23
CA LYS A 598 20.64 -10.05 22.56
C LYS A 598 20.00 -8.68 22.75
N ASN A 599 19.95 -7.88 21.68
CA ASN A 599 19.65 -6.44 21.76
C ASN A 599 18.28 -6.04 21.23
N TRP A 600 17.58 -6.84 20.42
CA TRP A 600 16.25 -6.41 19.96
C TRP A 600 15.27 -6.28 21.11
N ILE A 601 14.26 -5.43 20.89
CA ILE A 601 13.20 -5.16 21.86
C ILE A 601 12.41 -6.43 22.20
N LYS A 602 12.11 -6.62 23.49
CA LYS A 602 11.47 -7.83 24.02
C LYS A 602 10.05 -7.56 24.53
N GLN A 603 9.25 -8.62 24.66
CA GLN A 603 7.94 -8.53 25.30
C GLN A 603 8.09 -8.00 26.73
N GLY A 604 7.23 -7.05 27.11
CA GLY A 604 7.27 -6.36 28.40
C GLY A 604 8.09 -5.08 28.43
N GLU A 605 8.91 -4.80 27.42
CA GLU A 605 9.70 -3.56 27.34
C GLU A 605 8.88 -2.37 26.83
N GLU A 606 9.22 -1.17 27.31
CA GLU A 606 8.66 0.10 26.85
C GLU A 606 9.43 0.60 25.62
N LEU A 607 8.72 1.19 24.65
CA LEU A 607 9.34 1.88 23.52
C LEU A 607 9.82 3.27 23.97
N LEU A 608 11.11 3.40 24.27
CA LEU A 608 11.67 4.55 25.01
C LEU A 608 11.40 5.90 24.34
N LEU A 609 11.38 5.95 23.00
CA LEU A 609 11.16 7.17 22.22
C LEU A 609 9.70 7.41 21.80
N ALA A 610 8.78 6.48 22.07
CA ALA A 610 7.40 6.59 21.60
C ALA A 610 6.66 7.81 22.15
N LYS A 611 7.01 8.25 23.37
CA LYS A 611 6.45 9.46 23.98
C LYS A 611 7.03 10.75 23.38
N ALA A 612 8.32 10.75 23.02
CA ALA A 612 8.98 11.93 22.47
C ALA A 612 8.66 12.16 20.98
N LEU A 613 8.33 11.10 20.23
CA LEU A 613 8.09 11.13 18.78
C LEU A 613 6.62 10.83 18.43
N GLY A 614 5.70 11.70 18.86
CA GLY A 614 4.24 11.53 18.70
C GLY A 614 3.61 12.20 17.47
N GLU A 615 4.33 12.34 16.35
CA GLU A 615 3.85 12.99 15.11
C GLU A 615 3.39 14.46 15.29
N GLY A 616 4.27 15.33 15.79
CA GLY A 616 4.00 16.75 15.97
C GLY A 616 3.28 17.11 17.28
N ARG A 617 3.11 16.14 18.17
CA ARG A 617 2.61 16.28 19.53
C ARG A 617 3.32 15.29 20.46
N GLU A 618 3.11 15.42 21.76
CA GLU A 618 3.56 14.41 22.72
C GLU A 618 2.85 13.08 22.43
N GLY A 619 3.64 12.00 22.36
CA GLY A 619 3.15 10.64 22.15
C GLY A 619 2.67 9.99 23.45
N PHE A 620 2.49 8.68 23.39
CA PHE A 620 2.05 7.87 24.54
C PHE A 620 3.11 6.84 24.88
N THR A 621 3.21 6.48 26.17
CA THR A 621 3.96 5.29 26.59
C THR A 621 3.34 4.06 25.94
N GLN A 622 4.19 3.23 25.35
CA GLN A 622 3.80 2.00 24.67
C GLN A 622 4.65 0.85 25.20
N VAL A 623 4.03 -0.31 25.40
CA VAL A 623 4.69 -1.52 25.93
C VAL A 623 4.44 -2.66 24.95
N ILE A 624 5.47 -3.47 24.70
CA ILE A 624 5.32 -4.66 23.86
C ILE A 624 4.50 -5.71 24.59
N ARG A 625 3.24 -5.91 24.18
CA ARG A 625 2.33 -6.90 24.78
C ARG A 625 2.48 -8.30 24.21
N SER A 626 2.86 -8.40 22.93
CA SER A 626 3.06 -9.66 22.22
C SER A 626 4.21 -9.51 21.21
N ASN A 627 5.05 -10.53 21.07
CA ASN A 627 6.22 -10.50 20.19
C ASN A 627 6.59 -11.91 19.71
N GLY A 628 6.42 -12.17 18.41
CA GLY A 628 6.81 -13.43 17.76
C GLY A 628 8.17 -13.42 17.06
N LEU A 629 9.01 -12.40 17.28
CA LEU A 629 10.26 -12.20 16.53
C LEU A 629 11.26 -13.36 16.69
N GLU A 630 11.46 -13.88 17.91
CA GLU A 630 12.37 -15.02 18.14
C GLU A 630 11.96 -16.23 17.29
N GLN A 631 10.67 -16.58 17.30
CA GLN A 631 10.15 -17.70 16.51
C GLN A 631 10.25 -17.40 15.01
N CYS A 632 10.05 -16.16 14.57
CA CYS A 632 10.25 -15.76 13.17
C CYS A 632 11.71 -16.00 12.72
N VAL A 633 12.67 -15.62 13.56
CA VAL A 633 14.10 -15.82 13.30
C VAL A 633 14.41 -17.32 13.28
N GLN A 634 13.98 -18.09 14.29
CA GLN A 634 14.23 -19.54 14.36
C GLN A 634 13.70 -20.29 13.12
N VAL A 635 12.44 -20.02 12.73
CA VAL A 635 11.83 -20.61 11.53
C VAL A 635 12.59 -20.23 10.26
N GLY A 636 13.00 -18.96 10.15
CA GLY A 636 13.73 -18.47 8.99
C GLY A 636 15.14 -19.05 8.85
N LEU A 637 15.88 -19.18 9.95
CA LEU A 637 17.23 -19.78 9.95
C LEU A 637 17.21 -21.21 9.43
N GLU A 638 16.25 -22.01 9.89
CA GLU A 638 16.06 -23.40 9.48
C GLU A 638 15.63 -23.48 8.00
N ALA A 639 14.61 -22.71 7.61
CA ALA A 639 14.08 -22.69 6.24
C ALA A 639 15.10 -22.24 5.18
N MET A 640 16.11 -21.47 5.61
CA MET A 640 17.17 -20.94 4.75
C MET A 640 18.46 -21.73 4.84
N ASP A 641 18.59 -22.74 5.71
CA ASP A 641 19.85 -23.45 5.96
C ASP A 641 21.00 -22.46 6.24
N TRP A 642 20.69 -21.44 7.07
CA TRP A 642 21.46 -20.20 7.19
C TRP A 642 22.94 -20.41 7.48
N TYR A 643 23.25 -21.12 8.57
CA TYR A 643 24.62 -21.30 9.05
C TYR A 643 25.48 -22.11 8.08
N ASN A 644 24.91 -23.16 7.47
CA ASN A 644 25.63 -23.99 6.51
C ASN A 644 25.95 -23.22 5.24
N LYS A 645 25.02 -22.40 4.73
CA LYS A 645 25.25 -21.59 3.52
C LYS A 645 26.28 -20.49 3.75
N ARG A 646 26.17 -19.71 4.83
CA ARG A 646 27.17 -18.67 5.15
C ARG A 646 28.55 -19.27 5.41
N GLY A 647 28.64 -20.41 6.10
CA GLY A 647 29.91 -21.12 6.29
C GLY A 647 30.58 -21.53 4.96
N LYS A 648 29.80 -21.98 3.98
CA LYS A 648 30.29 -22.27 2.62
C LYS A 648 30.74 -20.99 1.90
N ASN A 649 29.95 -19.92 1.95
CA ASN A 649 30.26 -18.65 1.29
C ASN A 649 31.53 -18.03 1.89
N LEU A 650 31.68 -18.03 3.21
CA LEU A 650 32.90 -17.60 3.90
C LEU A 650 34.12 -18.43 3.47
N SER A 651 33.99 -19.75 3.42
CA SER A 651 35.07 -20.63 2.97
C SER A 651 35.49 -20.34 1.52
N VAL A 652 34.54 -20.00 0.65
CA VAL A 652 34.81 -19.56 -0.72
C VAL A 652 35.51 -18.19 -0.75
N ARG A 653 35.07 -17.22 0.04
CA ARG A 653 35.70 -15.88 0.13
C ARG A 653 37.14 -15.96 0.65
N GLN A 654 37.42 -16.84 1.61
CA GLN A 654 38.74 -17.06 2.18
C GLN A 654 39.65 -17.94 1.30
N GLY A 655 39.16 -18.42 0.14
CA GLY A 655 39.92 -19.30 -0.76
C GLY A 655 40.15 -20.72 -0.21
N LEU A 656 39.43 -21.11 0.86
CA LEU A 656 39.49 -22.44 1.47
C LEU A 656 38.68 -23.49 0.69
N LEU A 657 37.66 -23.05 -0.04
CA LEU A 657 36.96 -23.83 -1.04
C LEU A 657 37.19 -23.20 -2.41
N THR A 658 37.53 -24.00 -3.42
CA THR A 658 37.56 -23.49 -4.79
C THR A 658 36.13 -23.19 -5.22
N ALA A 659 35.76 -21.92 -5.25
CA ALA A 659 34.96 -21.48 -6.37
C ALA A 659 35.80 -21.85 -7.61
N ALA A 660 35.25 -22.55 -8.59
CA ALA A 660 35.82 -22.48 -9.94
C ALA A 660 36.10 -20.99 -10.25
N ASP A 661 37.11 -20.66 -11.06
CA ASP A 661 37.54 -19.28 -11.43
C ASP A 661 36.39 -18.42 -12.01
N SER A 662 35.36 -18.18 -11.21
CA SER A 662 34.01 -17.80 -11.60
C SER A 662 33.76 -16.43 -11.01
N PRO A 663 33.37 -15.47 -11.83
CA PRO A 663 32.99 -14.14 -11.36
C PRO A 663 31.66 -14.15 -10.59
N ILE A 664 30.92 -15.26 -10.62
CA ILE A 664 29.63 -15.39 -9.94
C ILE A 664 29.83 -15.81 -8.49
N ARG A 665 29.42 -14.95 -7.55
CA ARG A 665 29.47 -15.16 -6.10
C ARG A 665 28.07 -15.28 -5.53
N ARG A 666 27.89 -16.14 -4.53
CA ARG A 666 26.62 -16.40 -3.85
C ARG A 666 26.65 -15.78 -2.46
N GLY A 667 25.53 -15.22 -2.03
CA GLY A 667 25.40 -14.59 -0.73
C GLY A 667 24.06 -14.86 -0.07
N SER A 668 24.07 -14.90 1.25
CA SER A 668 22.88 -15.06 2.09
C SER A 668 22.85 -13.99 3.17
N GLY A 669 21.76 -13.22 3.25
CA GLY A 669 21.63 -12.09 4.17
C GLY A 669 20.30 -12.09 4.92
N MET A 670 20.29 -11.45 6.09
CA MET A 670 19.09 -11.38 6.93
C MET A 670 18.92 -10.02 7.62
N ALA A 671 17.66 -9.69 7.91
CA ALA A 671 17.29 -8.54 8.71
C ALA A 671 16.09 -8.86 9.61
N VAL A 672 16.06 -8.24 10.78
CA VAL A 672 14.88 -8.22 11.67
C VAL A 672 14.20 -6.87 11.60
N MET A 673 12.89 -6.83 11.84
CA MET A 673 12.13 -5.59 11.72
C MET A 673 10.88 -5.57 12.60
N LEU A 674 10.41 -4.35 12.87
CA LEU A 674 9.11 -4.08 13.48
C LEU A 674 8.41 -2.93 12.75
N HIS A 675 7.08 -2.84 12.81
CA HIS A 675 6.35 -1.69 12.26
C HIS A 675 5.27 -1.17 13.23
N GLY A 676 4.43 -0.21 12.83
CA GLY A 676 3.26 0.23 13.61
C GLY A 676 1.94 -0.40 13.15
N SER A 677 0.95 -0.46 14.04
CA SER A 677 -0.46 -0.81 13.75
C SER A 677 -1.39 0.37 14.07
N GLY A 678 -1.28 1.44 13.28
CA GLY A 678 -1.96 2.72 13.48
C GLY A 678 -1.17 3.73 14.29
N ILE A 679 -1.78 4.89 14.59
CA ILE A 679 -1.15 5.98 15.34
C ILE A 679 -1.83 6.12 16.70
N ALA A 680 -1.08 5.85 17.77
CA ALA A 680 -1.58 5.87 19.16
C ALA A 680 -2.23 7.21 19.53
N GLY A 681 -3.46 7.14 20.05
CA GLY A 681 -4.28 8.29 20.46
C GLY A 681 -4.61 9.28 19.34
N LEU A 682 -4.30 8.95 18.08
CA LEU A 682 -4.68 9.75 16.91
C LEU A 682 -5.75 8.98 16.17
N ASP A 683 -5.46 7.73 15.77
CA ASP A 683 -6.29 6.97 14.85
C ASP A 683 -7.64 6.56 15.41
N MET A 684 -8.68 6.78 14.60
CA MET A 684 -10.05 6.53 14.97
C MET A 684 -10.84 6.08 13.74
N ALA A 685 -11.67 5.07 13.94
CA ALA A 685 -12.63 4.59 12.97
C ALA A 685 -13.98 4.35 13.64
N ALA A 686 -15.03 4.32 12.83
CA ALA A 686 -16.36 3.94 13.24
C ALA A 686 -17.02 3.00 12.23
N ALA A 687 -17.99 2.23 12.70
CA ALA A 687 -18.76 1.28 11.91
C ALA A 687 -20.22 1.26 12.36
N THR A 688 -21.13 0.99 11.41
CA THR A 688 -22.55 0.76 11.66
C THR A 688 -22.96 -0.57 11.05
N ILE A 689 -23.67 -1.40 11.81
CA ILE A 689 -24.22 -2.67 11.34
C ILE A 689 -25.73 -2.65 11.50
N LYS A 690 -26.45 -2.96 10.43
CA LYS A 690 -27.91 -3.03 10.37
C LYS A 690 -28.35 -4.42 9.91
N MET A 691 -29.26 -5.05 10.65
CA MET A 691 -29.87 -6.32 10.27
C MET A 691 -30.98 -6.12 9.23
N ASN A 692 -31.10 -7.02 8.26
CA ASN A 692 -32.14 -7.06 7.24
C ASN A 692 -33.19 -8.14 7.56
N ASP A 693 -34.36 -8.06 6.91
CA ASP A 693 -35.51 -8.95 7.10
C ASP A 693 -35.19 -10.43 6.85
N ASP A 694 -34.24 -10.72 5.97
CA ASP A 694 -33.77 -12.08 5.65
C ASP A 694 -32.71 -12.62 6.61
N GLY A 695 -32.32 -11.83 7.62
CA GLY A 695 -31.26 -12.17 8.58
C GLY A 695 -29.84 -11.85 8.11
N SER A 696 -29.67 -11.22 6.93
CA SER A 696 -28.38 -10.68 6.47
C SER A 696 -28.09 -9.32 7.11
N PHE A 697 -26.88 -8.78 6.89
CA PHE A 697 -26.45 -7.53 7.51
C PHE A 697 -25.85 -6.54 6.52
N ASN A 698 -26.22 -5.25 6.61
CA ASN A 698 -25.44 -4.18 6.01
C ASN A 698 -24.33 -3.73 6.97
N LEU A 699 -23.09 -3.72 6.49
CA LEU A 699 -21.92 -3.18 7.19
C LEU A 699 -21.48 -1.87 6.53
N LEU A 700 -21.64 -0.75 7.22
CA LEU A 700 -21.26 0.58 6.74
C LEU A 700 -19.98 1.01 7.46
N ILE A 701 -18.94 1.31 6.70
CA ILE A 701 -17.59 1.61 7.21
C ILE A 701 -16.96 2.77 6.46
N GLY A 702 -16.26 3.67 7.16
CA GLY A 702 -15.47 4.71 6.49
C GLY A 702 -14.17 4.18 5.87
N ALA A 703 -13.68 3.02 6.34
CA ALA A 703 -12.42 2.40 5.95
C ALA A 703 -12.28 2.20 4.43
N THR A 704 -11.11 2.53 3.88
CA THR A 704 -10.87 2.53 2.43
C THR A 704 -10.11 1.30 1.96
N ASP A 705 -10.74 0.48 1.11
CA ASP A 705 -10.03 -0.62 0.45
C ASP A 705 -9.34 -0.17 -0.85
N LEU A 706 -8.01 -0.10 -0.82
CA LEU A 706 -7.18 0.20 -1.99
C LEU A 706 -6.71 -1.04 -2.78
N GLY A 707 -7.26 -2.21 -2.43
CA GLY A 707 -6.85 -3.52 -2.92
C GLY A 707 -6.34 -4.46 -1.82
N THR A 708 -6.22 -3.97 -0.58
CA THR A 708 -5.71 -4.75 0.56
C THR A 708 -6.69 -5.79 1.06
N GLY A 709 -7.96 -5.70 0.65
CA GLY A 709 -9.01 -6.62 1.09
C GLY A 709 -9.64 -6.23 2.43
N SER A 710 -9.57 -4.94 2.80
CA SER A 710 -10.16 -4.44 4.05
C SER A 710 -11.67 -4.73 4.13
N ASP A 711 -12.40 -4.60 3.01
CA ASP A 711 -13.84 -4.90 2.98
C ASP A 711 -14.12 -6.35 3.41
N THR A 712 -13.27 -7.30 2.98
CA THR A 712 -13.39 -8.74 3.28
C THR A 712 -13.01 -9.08 4.72
N ILE A 713 -11.90 -8.55 5.25
CA ILE A 713 -11.48 -8.86 6.63
C ILE A 713 -12.40 -8.23 7.67
N LEU A 714 -12.93 -7.04 7.39
CA LEU A 714 -13.91 -6.39 8.26
C LEU A 714 -15.25 -7.12 8.23
N ALA A 715 -15.68 -7.61 7.06
CA ALA A 715 -16.84 -8.50 6.96
C ALA A 715 -16.64 -9.80 7.76
N GLN A 716 -15.47 -10.46 7.66
CA GLN A 716 -15.14 -11.66 8.47
C GLN A 716 -15.24 -11.39 9.97
N MET A 717 -14.67 -10.27 10.45
CA MET A 717 -14.75 -9.92 11.88
C MET A 717 -16.20 -9.73 12.35
N ALA A 718 -17.05 -9.08 11.56
CA ALA A 718 -18.47 -8.94 11.89
C ALA A 718 -19.20 -10.29 11.85
N ALA A 719 -18.97 -11.08 10.80
CA ALA A 719 -19.57 -12.39 10.59
C ALA A 719 -19.22 -13.37 11.72
N GLU A 720 -17.97 -13.35 12.20
CA GLU A 720 -17.52 -14.17 13.33
C GLU A 720 -18.31 -13.87 14.62
N VAL A 721 -18.58 -12.59 14.90
CA VAL A 721 -19.39 -12.20 16.07
C VAL A 721 -20.85 -12.57 15.90
N LEU A 722 -21.40 -12.36 14.70
CA LEU A 722 -22.83 -12.52 14.40
C LEU A 722 -23.23 -13.97 14.08
N GLY A 723 -22.26 -14.87 13.95
CA GLY A 723 -22.52 -16.30 13.71
C GLY A 723 -23.09 -16.60 12.34
N VAL A 724 -22.66 -15.85 11.33
CA VAL A 724 -23.09 -15.97 9.92
C VAL A 724 -21.87 -16.19 9.01
N PRO A 725 -22.03 -16.74 7.80
CA PRO A 725 -20.98 -16.72 6.79
C PRO A 725 -20.75 -15.30 6.24
N VAL A 726 -19.57 -15.07 5.65
CA VAL A 726 -19.16 -13.75 5.13
C VAL A 726 -20.09 -13.25 4.03
N GLU A 727 -20.70 -14.14 3.24
CA GLU A 727 -21.64 -13.80 2.17
C GLU A 727 -22.91 -13.08 2.66
N ASP A 728 -23.28 -13.24 3.94
CA ASP A 728 -24.42 -12.55 4.55
C ASP A 728 -24.07 -11.10 4.98
N MET A 729 -22.81 -10.67 4.79
CA MET A 729 -22.35 -9.32 5.09
C MET A 729 -22.27 -8.46 3.82
N ILE A 730 -23.19 -7.51 3.68
CA ILE A 730 -23.23 -6.54 2.58
C ILE A 730 -22.46 -5.27 2.96
N VAL A 731 -21.27 -5.10 2.39
CA VAL A 731 -20.35 -4.00 2.77
C VAL A 731 -20.56 -2.74 1.92
N TYR A 732 -20.71 -1.60 2.58
CA TYR A 732 -20.68 -0.26 1.99
C TYR A 732 -19.53 0.54 2.59
N SER A 733 -18.55 0.94 1.76
CA SER A 733 -17.33 1.58 2.25
C SER A 733 -17.04 2.96 1.65
N SER A 734 -16.72 3.92 2.53
CA SER A 734 -16.09 5.21 2.24
C SER A 734 -16.87 6.16 1.31
N ASP A 735 -18.13 6.39 1.68
CA ASP A 735 -18.92 7.53 1.23
C ASP A 735 -19.11 8.48 2.41
N THR A 736 -18.67 9.73 2.28
CA THR A 736 -18.61 10.65 3.43
C THR A 736 -19.97 11.03 4.01
N ASP A 737 -21.06 10.74 3.30
CA ASP A 737 -22.43 11.02 3.74
C ASP A 737 -23.12 9.78 4.31
N PHE A 738 -22.85 8.60 3.73
CA PHE A 738 -23.52 7.36 4.11
C PHE A 738 -22.76 6.56 5.17
N THR A 739 -21.44 6.64 5.18
CA THR A 739 -20.60 5.84 6.07
C THR A 739 -20.09 6.66 7.24
N PRO A 740 -19.93 6.05 8.43
CA PRO A 740 -19.39 6.74 9.58
C PRO A 740 -17.92 7.12 9.36
N PHE A 741 -17.42 8.06 10.16
CA PHE A 741 -16.06 8.60 10.01
C PHE A 741 -14.98 7.52 10.16
N ASP A 742 -14.02 7.55 9.24
CA ASP A 742 -12.75 6.86 9.33
C ASP A 742 -11.71 7.80 8.71
N LYS A 743 -10.48 7.72 9.21
CA LYS A 743 -9.40 8.55 8.70
C LYS A 743 -8.97 8.16 7.29
N GLY A 744 -9.23 6.94 6.87
CA GLY A 744 -8.76 6.38 5.61
C GLY A 744 -7.68 5.33 5.81
N ALA A 745 -7.19 4.80 4.70
CA ALA A 745 -6.21 3.71 4.72
C ALA A 745 -4.78 4.26 4.74
N TYR A 746 -4.22 4.41 5.94
CA TYR A 746 -2.80 4.71 6.17
C TYR A 746 -2.34 4.22 7.56
N ALA A 747 -1.02 4.24 7.80
CA ALA A 747 -0.36 3.79 9.03
C ALA A 747 -0.68 2.34 9.42
N SER A 748 -0.94 1.46 8.44
CA SER A 748 -1.26 0.06 8.71
C SER A 748 -2.46 -0.14 9.67
N SER A 749 -3.36 0.85 9.78
CA SER A 749 -4.31 0.96 10.89
C SER A 749 -5.60 0.13 10.71
N THR A 750 -6.00 -0.19 9.48
CA THR A 750 -7.37 -0.64 9.18
C THR A 750 -7.77 -1.93 9.90
N THR A 751 -6.91 -2.96 9.90
CA THR A 751 -7.19 -4.23 10.60
C THR A 751 -7.39 -4.00 12.10
N TYR A 752 -6.56 -3.14 12.71
CA TYR A 752 -6.55 -2.92 14.15
C TYR A 752 -7.64 -1.93 14.59
N ILE A 753 -7.65 -0.72 14.02
CA ILE A 753 -8.54 0.38 14.39
C ILE A 753 -9.96 0.18 13.81
N SER A 754 -10.09 0.04 12.49
CA SER A 754 -11.41 -0.16 11.86
C SER A 754 -11.99 -1.53 12.26
N GLY A 755 -11.16 -2.57 12.36
CA GLY A 755 -11.56 -3.88 12.89
C GLY A 755 -12.06 -3.81 14.33
N GLY A 756 -11.40 -3.02 15.19
CA GLY A 756 -11.87 -2.74 16.55
C GLY A 756 -13.23 -2.06 16.58
N ALA A 757 -13.51 -1.14 15.66
CA ALA A 757 -14.83 -0.49 15.54
C ALA A 757 -15.91 -1.46 15.07
N VAL A 758 -15.61 -2.28 14.06
CA VAL A 758 -16.52 -3.30 13.52
C VAL A 758 -16.86 -4.34 14.58
N ARG A 759 -15.86 -4.88 15.30
CA ARG A 759 -16.08 -5.85 16.38
C ARG A 759 -17.00 -5.27 17.46
N LYS A 760 -16.76 -4.02 17.89
CA LYS A 760 -17.61 -3.34 18.88
C LYS A 760 -19.05 -3.14 18.37
N ALA A 761 -19.24 -2.76 17.10
CA ALA A 761 -20.58 -2.61 16.52
C ALA A 761 -21.30 -3.97 16.43
N ALA A 762 -20.60 -5.02 16.00
CA ALA A 762 -21.14 -6.37 15.87
C ALA A 762 -21.55 -6.95 17.23
N LEU A 763 -20.77 -6.70 18.29
CA LEU A 763 -21.10 -7.15 19.65
C LEU A 763 -22.38 -6.48 20.18
N LYS A 764 -22.62 -5.21 19.85
CA LYS A 764 -23.88 -4.52 20.20
C LYS A 764 -25.07 -5.09 19.43
N VAL A 765 -24.93 -5.33 18.13
CA VAL A 765 -25.99 -5.96 17.32
C VAL A 765 -26.28 -7.37 17.82
N ALA A 766 -25.25 -8.16 18.13
CA ALA A 766 -25.41 -9.48 18.74
C ALA A 766 -26.17 -9.42 20.06
N GLY A 767 -25.95 -8.38 20.88
CA GLY A 767 -26.73 -8.14 22.10
C GLY A 767 -28.22 -7.93 21.82
N GLN A 768 -28.55 -7.02 20.90
CA GLN A 768 -29.95 -6.75 20.50
C GLN A 768 -30.64 -8.00 19.93
N ILE A 769 -29.93 -8.82 19.13
CA ILE A 769 -30.46 -10.10 18.62
C ILE A 769 -30.82 -11.04 19.78
N LYS A 770 -29.93 -11.18 20.76
CA LYS A 770 -30.14 -12.06 21.92
C LYS A 770 -31.28 -11.55 22.82
N GLU A 771 -31.37 -10.24 23.01
CA GLU A 771 -32.45 -9.58 23.74
C GLU A 771 -33.81 -9.85 23.10
N HIS A 772 -33.92 -9.60 21.80
CA HIS A 772 -35.16 -9.84 21.06
C HIS A 772 -35.53 -11.32 21.02
N ALA A 773 -34.54 -12.20 20.88
CA ALA A 773 -34.75 -13.64 20.92
C ALA A 773 -35.22 -14.15 22.30
N ALA A 774 -34.71 -13.57 23.38
CA ALA A 774 -35.18 -13.87 24.74
C ALA A 774 -36.66 -13.51 24.90
N LEU A 775 -37.06 -12.33 24.42
CA LEU A 775 -38.46 -11.89 24.39
C LEU A 775 -39.34 -12.87 23.61
N MET A 776 -38.94 -13.24 22.38
CA MET A 776 -39.67 -14.19 21.54
C MET A 776 -39.84 -15.57 22.20
N LEU A 777 -38.86 -16.00 23.00
CA LEU A 777 -38.87 -17.29 23.70
C LEU A 777 -39.51 -17.22 25.10
N GLY A 778 -39.96 -16.05 25.54
CA GLY A 778 -40.49 -15.84 26.89
C GLY A 778 -39.47 -16.15 27.99
N LEU A 779 -38.18 -15.93 27.72
CA LEU A 779 -37.10 -16.05 28.69
C LEU A 779 -36.86 -14.68 29.33
N GLU A 780 -36.59 -14.66 30.64
CA GLU A 780 -36.12 -13.42 31.28
C GLU A 780 -34.84 -12.97 30.58
N SER A 781 -34.85 -11.74 30.06
CA SER A 781 -33.60 -11.05 29.71
C SER A 781 -32.73 -11.07 30.96
N ALA A 782 -31.42 -11.30 30.81
CA ALA A 782 -30.50 -11.16 31.93
C ALA A 782 -30.47 -9.68 32.37
N GLU A 783 -31.45 -9.26 33.18
CA GLU A 783 -31.46 -7.95 33.82
C GLU A 783 -30.24 -7.89 34.74
N GLY A 784 -29.24 -7.08 34.34
CA GLY A 784 -28.13 -6.72 35.22
C GLY A 784 -26.74 -7.17 34.80
N ASP A 785 -26.56 -7.92 33.70
CA ASP A 785 -25.23 -8.23 33.17
C ASP A 785 -24.89 -7.42 31.91
N ILE A 786 -25.08 -6.09 32.01
CA ILE A 786 -24.41 -5.12 31.13
C ILE A 786 -22.93 -5.04 31.54
N SER A 787 -22.25 -6.19 31.64
CA SER A 787 -20.79 -6.23 31.61
C SER A 787 -20.35 -5.57 30.30
N PRO A 788 -19.20 -4.88 30.27
CA PRO A 788 -18.75 -4.18 29.08
C PRO A 788 -18.78 -5.14 27.86
N PRO A 789 -19.19 -4.63 26.68
CA PRO A 789 -19.51 -5.46 25.51
C PRO A 789 -18.33 -6.28 24.97
N ASP A 790 -17.12 -6.11 25.51
CA ASP A 790 -15.90 -6.79 25.13
C ASP A 790 -15.80 -8.25 25.62
N ARG A 791 -16.67 -8.71 26.55
CA ARG A 791 -16.65 -10.08 27.10
C ARG A 791 -17.96 -10.90 26.98
N GLY A 792 -18.85 -10.55 26.05
CA GLY A 792 -19.96 -11.45 25.68
C GLY A 792 -20.99 -11.72 26.80
N GLY A 793 -21.37 -10.70 27.57
CA GLY A 793 -22.27 -10.73 28.74
C GLY A 793 -23.72 -11.18 28.49
N TRP A 794 -23.92 -12.36 27.91
CA TRP A 794 -25.23 -12.97 27.69
C TRP A 794 -25.18 -14.46 28.06
N GLY A 795 -24.67 -14.80 29.25
CA GLY A 795 -24.39 -16.17 29.73
C GLY A 795 -25.14 -17.30 29.02
N GLY A 796 -24.41 -18.15 28.29
CA GLY A 796 -24.92 -19.32 27.56
C GLY A 796 -25.57 -19.05 26.19
N TRP A 797 -25.92 -17.81 25.84
CA TRP A 797 -26.49 -17.47 24.53
C TRP A 797 -25.41 -17.41 23.44
N THR A 798 -25.61 -18.15 22.35
CA THR A 798 -24.65 -18.23 21.24
C THR A 798 -25.28 -17.90 19.90
N LEU A 799 -24.49 -17.27 19.01
CA LEU A 799 -24.86 -17.02 17.62
C LEU A 799 -24.03 -17.93 16.73
N ARG A 800 -24.67 -18.76 15.92
CA ARG A 800 -24.02 -19.65 14.94
C ARG A 800 -25.01 -20.14 13.91
N ASP A 801 -24.50 -20.50 12.73
CA ASP A 801 -25.28 -21.13 11.67
C ASP A 801 -26.55 -20.33 11.29
N ARG A 802 -26.45 -18.99 11.26
CA ARG A 802 -27.59 -18.07 11.02
C ARG A 802 -28.72 -18.20 12.05
N ARG A 803 -28.38 -18.59 13.28
CA ARG A 803 -29.33 -18.78 14.38
C ARG A 803 -28.78 -18.20 15.69
N VAL A 804 -29.72 -17.85 16.56
CA VAL A 804 -29.48 -17.56 17.98
C VAL A 804 -29.95 -18.75 18.81
N PHE A 805 -29.10 -19.20 19.73
CA PHE A 805 -29.37 -20.31 20.65
C PHE A 805 -29.44 -19.79 22.08
N ALA A 806 -30.52 -20.13 22.78
CA ALA A 806 -30.70 -19.89 24.20
C ALA A 806 -29.94 -20.93 25.04
N PRO A 807 -29.62 -20.64 26.32
CA PRO A 807 -28.91 -21.56 27.21
C PRO A 807 -29.64 -22.90 27.43
N ASP A 808 -30.97 -22.91 27.29
CA ASP A 808 -31.81 -24.12 27.41
C ASP A 808 -31.90 -24.95 26.13
N GLY A 809 -31.18 -24.56 25.06
CA GLY A 809 -31.11 -25.26 23.79
C GLY A 809 -32.15 -24.82 22.75
N ARG A 810 -33.12 -23.98 23.09
CA ARG A 810 -34.06 -23.40 22.11
C ARG A 810 -33.31 -22.47 21.14
N SER A 811 -33.79 -22.35 19.91
CA SER A 811 -33.15 -21.48 18.93
C SER A 811 -34.14 -20.87 17.94
N LEU A 812 -33.77 -19.71 17.41
CA LEU A 812 -34.48 -18.99 16.36
C LEU A 812 -33.50 -18.68 15.23
N THR A 813 -33.97 -18.70 13.98
CA THR A 813 -33.22 -18.14 12.86
C THR A 813 -33.09 -16.63 13.02
N LEU A 814 -32.03 -16.07 12.45
CA LEU A 814 -31.88 -14.62 12.39
C LEU A 814 -33.01 -13.96 11.58
N ALA A 815 -33.52 -14.62 10.54
CA ALA A 815 -34.69 -14.14 9.79
C ALA A 815 -35.96 -14.05 10.67
N GLU A 816 -36.23 -15.05 11.51
CA GLU A 816 -37.36 -15.02 12.45
C GLU A 816 -37.22 -13.85 13.45
N VAL A 817 -36.01 -13.62 13.97
CA VAL A 817 -35.73 -12.48 14.87
C VAL A 817 -35.90 -11.14 14.15
N ALA A 818 -35.40 -11.01 12.92
CA ALA A 818 -35.55 -9.80 12.12
C ALA A 818 -37.03 -9.48 11.86
N LEU A 819 -37.80 -10.44 11.34
CA LEU A 819 -39.21 -10.26 11.05
C LEU A 819 -40.03 -9.97 12.30
N SER A 820 -39.68 -10.60 13.43
CA SER A 820 -40.34 -10.35 14.70
C SER A 820 -40.09 -8.92 15.20
N SER A 821 -38.83 -8.48 15.23
CA SER A 821 -38.44 -7.14 15.69
C SER A 821 -38.97 -6.04 14.79
N LEU A 822 -39.11 -6.26 13.48
CA LEU A 822 -39.61 -5.22 12.57
C LEU A 822 -41.14 -5.15 12.51
N HIS A 823 -41.84 -6.28 12.73
CA HIS A 823 -43.25 -6.37 12.37
C HIS A 823 -44.18 -6.95 13.44
N GLN A 824 -43.68 -7.59 14.51
CA GLN A 824 -44.53 -8.40 15.39
C GLN A 824 -44.47 -7.99 16.86
N GLN A 825 -43.29 -8.08 17.49
CA GLN A 825 -43.11 -7.88 18.94
C GLN A 825 -42.10 -6.76 19.15
N ASP A 826 -42.36 -5.88 20.13
CA ASP A 826 -41.50 -4.75 20.51
C ASP A 826 -40.81 -4.08 19.31
N GLN A 827 -41.60 -3.48 18.41
CA GLN A 827 -41.12 -3.13 17.07
C GLN A 827 -39.94 -2.12 17.08
N HIS A 828 -38.78 -2.55 16.61
CA HIS A 828 -37.59 -1.73 16.45
C HIS A 828 -36.65 -2.30 15.36
N GLN A 829 -35.74 -1.46 14.86
CA GLN A 829 -34.68 -1.90 13.96
C GLN A 829 -33.48 -2.39 14.77
N ILE A 830 -33.07 -3.64 14.58
CA ILE A 830 -31.79 -4.12 15.08
C ILE A 830 -30.66 -3.44 14.29
N ILE A 831 -29.98 -2.49 14.94
CA ILE A 831 -28.92 -1.67 14.37
C ILE A 831 -28.03 -1.11 15.49
N ALA A 832 -26.71 -1.07 15.26
CA ALA A 832 -25.81 -0.40 16.18
C ALA A 832 -24.64 0.27 15.47
N SER A 833 -24.13 1.34 16.10
CA SER A 833 -22.87 1.99 15.72
C SER A 833 -21.85 1.94 16.86
N ALA A 834 -20.57 1.88 16.51
CA ALA A 834 -19.48 1.98 17.45
C ALA A 834 -18.26 2.67 16.83
N SER A 835 -17.46 3.31 17.67
CA SER A 835 -16.16 3.87 17.33
C SER A 835 -15.05 3.14 18.08
N HIS A 836 -13.86 3.16 17.51
CA HIS A 836 -12.66 2.65 18.14
C HIS A 836 -11.50 3.62 17.90
N LEU A 837 -10.80 3.91 18.99
CA LEU A 837 -9.49 4.56 19.05
C LEU A 837 -8.66 3.74 20.02
N SER A 838 -7.37 3.61 19.75
CA SER A 838 -6.41 2.94 20.64
C SER A 838 -5.33 3.91 21.08
N TYR A 839 -4.92 3.81 22.34
CA TYR A 839 -3.71 4.47 22.85
C TYR A 839 -2.48 3.55 22.77
N GLU A 840 -2.66 2.32 22.30
CA GLU A 840 -1.60 1.37 21.99
C GLU A 840 -1.43 1.25 20.46
N CYS A 841 -0.21 0.97 20.02
CA CYS A 841 0.14 0.70 18.63
C CYS A 841 1.02 -0.57 18.60
N PRO A 842 0.41 -1.77 18.77
CA PRO A 842 1.17 -2.99 18.89
C PRO A 842 1.94 -3.27 17.59
N PRO A 843 3.26 -3.43 17.65
CA PRO A 843 4.05 -3.66 16.46
C PRO A 843 3.89 -5.09 15.94
N PRO A 844 3.67 -5.29 14.63
CA PRO A 844 4.07 -6.53 14.00
C PRO A 844 5.59 -6.65 14.02
N PHE A 845 6.08 -7.89 14.01
CA PHE A 845 7.50 -8.22 13.97
C PHE A 845 7.78 -9.18 12.81
N GLY A 846 9.02 -9.25 12.34
CA GLY A 846 9.38 -10.23 11.34
C GLY A 846 10.87 -10.38 11.14
N ALA A 847 11.23 -11.42 10.40
CA ALA A 847 12.57 -11.69 9.89
C ALA A 847 12.51 -11.91 8.37
N GLN A 848 13.43 -11.28 7.65
CA GLN A 848 13.58 -11.41 6.20
C GLN A 848 14.92 -12.02 5.87
N PHE A 849 14.91 -12.94 4.93
CA PHE A 849 16.10 -13.62 4.44
C PHE A 849 16.15 -13.54 2.93
N VAL A 850 17.35 -13.31 2.42
CA VAL A 850 17.60 -13.18 0.99
C VAL A 850 18.76 -14.07 0.57
N GLU A 851 18.59 -14.75 -0.56
CA GLU A 851 19.67 -15.39 -1.31
C GLU A 851 19.82 -14.69 -2.66
N LEU A 852 21.07 -14.42 -3.03
CA LEU A 852 21.40 -13.75 -4.28
C LEU A 852 22.68 -14.29 -4.91
N VAL A 853 22.88 -13.91 -6.16
CA VAL A 853 24.17 -13.98 -6.85
C VAL A 853 24.64 -12.59 -7.25
N VAL A 854 25.96 -12.37 -7.18
CA VAL A 854 26.65 -11.18 -7.69
C VAL A 854 27.62 -11.61 -8.78
N ASP A 855 27.53 -11.00 -9.95
CA ASP A 855 28.58 -11.04 -10.95
C ASP A 855 29.62 -9.95 -10.62
N THR A 856 30.81 -10.35 -10.18
CA THR A 856 31.85 -9.40 -9.76
C THR A 856 32.49 -8.64 -10.91
N GLU A 857 32.33 -9.10 -12.17
CA GLU A 857 32.84 -8.39 -13.35
C GLU A 857 31.93 -7.23 -13.74
N THR A 858 30.60 -7.41 -13.65
CA THR A 858 29.59 -6.43 -14.10
C THR A 858 28.91 -5.67 -12.95
N GLY A 859 29.00 -6.19 -11.72
CA GLY A 859 28.25 -5.71 -10.56
C GLY A 859 26.78 -6.14 -10.55
N GLN A 860 26.32 -6.94 -11.53
CA GLN A 860 24.93 -7.38 -11.58
C GLN A 860 24.57 -8.21 -10.34
N VAL A 861 23.49 -7.82 -9.67
CA VAL A 861 22.88 -8.59 -8.58
C VAL A 861 21.64 -9.28 -9.11
N THR A 862 21.52 -10.59 -8.87
CA THR A 862 20.28 -11.33 -9.15
C THR A 862 19.79 -11.93 -7.85
N VAL A 863 18.64 -11.44 -7.39
CA VAL A 863 17.93 -12.00 -6.24
C VAL A 863 17.31 -13.32 -6.67
N GLU A 864 17.61 -14.42 -5.99
CA GLU A 864 17.12 -15.75 -6.35
C GLU A 864 15.95 -16.18 -5.46
N ARG A 865 16.03 -15.89 -4.16
CA ARG A 865 15.04 -16.31 -3.16
C ARG A 865 14.88 -15.26 -2.08
N VAL A 866 13.64 -15.01 -1.68
CA VAL A 866 13.29 -14.16 -0.54
C VAL A 866 12.28 -14.89 0.34
N LEU A 867 12.58 -14.99 1.62
CA LEU A 867 11.69 -15.53 2.63
C LEU A 867 11.28 -14.42 3.61
N MET A 868 9.97 -14.25 3.82
CA MET A 868 9.42 -13.46 4.90
C MET A 868 8.80 -14.38 5.95
N VAL A 869 9.26 -14.29 7.18
CA VAL A 869 8.58 -14.85 8.35
C VAL A 869 8.06 -13.70 9.19
N VAL A 870 6.74 -13.66 9.43
CA VAL A 870 6.10 -12.48 10.02
C VAL A 870 5.13 -12.83 11.14
N ASP A 871 5.27 -12.12 12.25
CA ASP A 871 4.28 -12.00 13.32
C ASP A 871 3.36 -10.81 13.06
N ALA A 872 2.15 -11.11 12.62
CA ALA A 872 1.07 -10.16 12.44
C ALA A 872 -0.05 -10.35 13.48
N GLY A 873 0.26 -10.96 14.63
CA GLY A 873 -0.74 -11.46 15.56
C GLY A 873 -1.60 -12.55 14.91
N ARG A 874 -2.89 -12.58 15.22
CA ARG A 874 -3.83 -13.44 14.51
C ARG A 874 -4.08 -12.94 13.08
N VAL A 875 -3.83 -13.81 12.10
CA VAL A 875 -4.06 -13.54 10.69
C VAL A 875 -5.54 -13.73 10.37
N ILE A 876 -6.22 -12.66 9.95
CA ILE A 876 -7.67 -12.70 9.71
C ILE A 876 -8.03 -13.49 8.44
N ASN A 877 -7.26 -13.32 7.36
CA ASN A 877 -7.45 -14.05 6.10
C ASN A 877 -6.08 -14.37 5.50
N PRO A 878 -5.59 -15.62 5.62
CA PRO A 878 -4.22 -15.98 5.24
C PRO A 878 -3.88 -15.77 3.76
N ILE A 879 -4.84 -15.96 2.85
CA ILE A 879 -4.64 -15.78 1.41
C ILE A 879 -4.47 -14.29 1.07
N THR A 880 -5.34 -13.43 1.61
CA THR A 880 -5.24 -11.99 1.40
C THR A 880 -3.99 -11.42 2.06
N ALA A 881 -3.67 -11.87 3.27
CA ALA A 881 -2.49 -11.43 4.01
C ALA A 881 -1.18 -11.82 3.30
N SER A 882 -1.04 -13.06 2.79
CA SER A 882 0.15 -13.46 2.04
C SER A 882 0.33 -12.63 0.78
N GLY A 883 -0.75 -12.35 0.05
CA GLY A 883 -0.70 -11.44 -1.10
C GLY A 883 -0.19 -10.04 -0.71
N GLN A 884 -0.59 -9.49 0.44
CA GLN A 884 -0.07 -8.20 0.92
C GLN A 884 1.44 -8.24 1.12
N VAL A 885 1.96 -9.34 1.68
CA VAL A 885 3.39 -9.56 1.89
C VAL A 885 4.12 -9.67 0.56
N GLU A 886 3.68 -10.54 -0.35
CA GLU A 886 4.27 -10.75 -1.67
C GLU A 886 4.38 -9.43 -2.48
N GLY A 887 3.32 -8.60 -2.44
CA GLY A 887 3.31 -7.29 -3.07
C GLY A 887 4.28 -6.28 -2.46
N ALA A 888 4.37 -6.24 -1.14
CA ALA A 888 5.34 -5.40 -0.45
C ALA A 888 6.77 -5.82 -0.80
N LEU A 889 7.05 -7.12 -0.79
CA LEU A 889 8.38 -7.65 -1.13
C LEU A 889 8.82 -7.22 -2.53
N GLN A 890 7.93 -7.26 -3.53
CA GLN A 890 8.23 -6.74 -4.88
C GLN A 890 8.65 -5.25 -4.84
N GLN A 891 7.93 -4.41 -4.09
CA GLN A 891 8.24 -2.98 -3.95
C GLN A 891 9.55 -2.75 -3.19
N ALA A 892 9.83 -3.57 -2.18
CA ALA A 892 11.01 -3.50 -1.33
C ALA A 892 12.27 -3.95 -2.07
N ILE A 893 12.17 -5.02 -2.87
CA ILE A 893 13.24 -5.46 -3.77
C ILE A 893 13.51 -4.35 -4.79
N GLY A 894 12.47 -3.76 -5.39
CA GLY A 894 12.61 -2.61 -6.27
C GLY A 894 13.40 -1.47 -5.62
N PHE A 895 12.96 -1.02 -4.43
CA PHE A 895 13.64 0.03 -3.65
C PHE A 895 15.13 -0.25 -3.42
N ALA A 896 15.44 -1.48 -3.04
CA ALA A 896 16.80 -1.87 -2.69
C ALA A 896 17.68 -2.13 -3.92
N HIS A 897 17.13 -2.56 -5.05
CA HIS A 897 17.92 -3.08 -6.17
C HIS A 897 17.95 -2.17 -7.41
N CYS A 898 16.82 -1.55 -7.80
CA CYS A 898 16.74 -0.93 -9.14
C CYS A 898 15.87 0.34 -9.26
N GLU A 899 14.96 0.60 -8.32
CA GLU A 899 14.02 1.70 -8.44
C GLU A 899 14.61 3.01 -7.93
N GLU A 900 14.79 3.96 -8.84
CA GLU A 900 15.31 5.29 -8.53
C GLU A 900 14.73 6.33 -9.46
N MET A 901 14.28 7.46 -8.90
CA MET A 901 13.96 8.65 -9.67
C MET A 901 15.23 9.47 -9.92
N ALA A 902 15.74 9.44 -11.14
CA ALA A 902 17.01 10.07 -11.52
C ALA A 902 16.78 11.45 -12.16
N TYR A 903 17.55 12.45 -11.73
CA TYR A 903 17.42 13.85 -12.14
C TYR A 903 18.66 14.34 -12.87
N ASP A 904 18.46 15.21 -13.86
CA ASP A 904 19.56 16.00 -14.44
C ASP A 904 19.84 17.26 -13.63
N GLU A 905 20.91 17.98 -13.99
CA GLU A 905 21.34 19.23 -13.33
C GLU A 905 20.28 20.34 -13.38
N GLN A 906 19.29 20.26 -14.28
CA GLN A 906 18.19 21.21 -14.39
C GLN A 906 16.94 20.77 -13.60
N GLY A 907 17.05 19.72 -12.78
CA GLY A 907 15.97 19.18 -11.97
C GLY A 907 14.91 18.43 -12.78
N ARG A 908 15.20 18.05 -14.03
CA ARG A 908 14.28 17.27 -14.86
C ARG A 908 14.49 15.78 -14.59
N LEU A 909 13.39 15.06 -14.36
CA LEU A 909 13.43 13.61 -14.23
C LEU A 909 13.74 12.96 -15.58
N VAL A 910 14.79 12.11 -15.64
CA VAL A 910 15.28 11.49 -16.88
C VAL A 910 14.55 10.17 -17.22
N ASN A 911 13.92 9.53 -16.24
CA ASN A 911 13.18 8.27 -16.39
C ASN A 911 11.68 8.36 -16.00
N PRO A 912 10.87 9.33 -16.50
CA PRO A 912 9.50 9.58 -16.03
C PRO A 912 8.44 8.63 -16.64
N ARG A 913 8.80 7.36 -16.86
CA ARG A 913 7.91 6.31 -17.38
C ARG A 913 8.38 4.92 -16.92
N LEU A 914 7.47 3.95 -16.89
CA LEU A 914 7.70 2.64 -16.27
C LEU A 914 8.81 1.82 -16.95
N GLY A 915 9.03 1.98 -18.25
CA GLY A 915 10.09 1.25 -18.98
C GLY A 915 11.50 1.53 -18.44
N PRO A 916 12.02 2.77 -18.56
CA PRO A 916 13.32 3.16 -18.03
C PRO A 916 13.41 3.27 -16.51
N TYR A 917 12.29 3.51 -15.81
CA TYR A 917 12.29 3.50 -14.34
C TYR A 917 12.48 2.08 -13.78
N HIS A 918 12.04 1.07 -14.55
CA HIS A 918 12.18 -0.36 -14.27
C HIS A 918 11.54 -0.80 -12.94
N ILE A 919 10.38 -1.44 -13.04
CA ILE A 919 9.80 -2.23 -11.94
C ILE A 919 9.88 -3.70 -12.30
N TYR A 920 10.11 -4.54 -11.29
CA TYR A 920 10.18 -5.99 -11.44
C TYR A 920 8.97 -6.56 -12.18
N LYS A 921 9.23 -7.29 -13.25
CA LYS A 921 8.27 -8.12 -14.01
C LYS A 921 8.22 -9.53 -13.45
N SER A 922 7.21 -10.29 -13.85
CA SER A 922 7.01 -11.69 -13.40
C SER A 922 8.18 -12.64 -13.67
N ASN A 923 8.91 -12.44 -14.76
CA ASN A 923 10.08 -13.25 -15.14
C ASN A 923 11.39 -12.78 -14.48
N GLU A 924 11.38 -11.61 -13.83
CA GLU A 924 12.49 -11.08 -13.04
C GLU A 924 12.31 -11.38 -11.54
N MET A 925 11.08 -11.68 -11.10
CA MET A 925 10.76 -11.93 -9.69
C MET A 925 11.47 -13.17 -9.14
N PRO A 926 12.14 -13.09 -7.96
CA PRO A 926 12.70 -14.25 -7.29
C PRO A 926 11.60 -15.20 -6.78
N LYS A 927 12.03 -16.37 -6.30
CA LYS A 927 11.15 -17.23 -5.49
C LYS A 927 10.80 -16.49 -4.19
N LEU A 928 9.52 -16.15 -4.00
CA LEU A 928 9.00 -15.53 -2.79
C LEU A 928 8.30 -16.56 -1.92
N GLU A 929 8.60 -16.56 -0.63
CA GLU A 929 7.97 -17.42 0.36
C GLU A 929 7.51 -16.60 1.57
N VAL A 930 6.32 -16.91 2.08
CA VAL A 930 5.70 -16.23 3.22
C VAL A 930 5.27 -17.26 4.25
N ILE A 931 5.72 -17.07 5.48
CA ILE A 931 5.31 -17.87 6.64
C ILE A 931 4.75 -16.91 7.69
N PHE A 932 3.55 -17.20 8.18
CA PHE A 932 2.95 -16.48 9.30
C PHE A 932 3.26 -17.19 10.60
N VAL A 933 3.78 -16.45 11.58
CA VAL A 933 3.87 -16.88 12.98
C VAL A 933 2.81 -16.09 13.73
N GLN A 934 1.85 -16.76 14.37
CA GLN A 934 0.77 -16.06 15.05
C GLN A 934 1.08 -15.83 16.52
N THR A 935 0.76 -14.64 16.99
CA THR A 935 0.69 -14.31 18.42
C THR A 935 -0.72 -13.80 18.75
N GLU A 936 -1.09 -13.81 20.02
CA GLU A 936 -2.36 -13.21 20.47
C GLU A 936 -2.08 -11.80 21.01
N GLU A 937 -2.43 -10.76 20.25
CA GLU A 937 -2.31 -9.36 20.69
C GLU A 937 -3.52 -8.94 21.53
N PRO A 938 -3.39 -8.75 22.86
CA PRO A 938 -4.55 -8.53 23.74
C PRO A 938 -5.40 -7.30 23.38
N THR A 939 -4.79 -6.30 22.74
CA THR A 939 -5.48 -5.07 22.35
C THR A 939 -6.12 -5.12 20.97
N GLY A 940 -5.78 -6.14 20.17
CA GLY A 940 -6.23 -6.30 18.80
C GLY A 940 -7.61 -6.97 18.69
N PRO A 941 -8.40 -6.67 17.65
CA PRO A 941 -9.61 -7.44 17.38
C PRO A 941 -9.22 -8.88 17.04
N PHE A 942 -9.65 -9.83 17.88
CA PHE A 942 -9.29 -11.26 17.76
C PHE A 942 -7.77 -11.53 17.82
N GLY A 943 -6.99 -10.69 18.53
CA GLY A 943 -5.55 -10.91 18.62
C GLY A 943 -4.75 -10.41 17.42
N ALA A 944 -5.38 -9.73 16.45
CA ALA A 944 -4.73 -9.30 15.21
C ALA A 944 -3.89 -8.02 15.36
N LYS A 945 -2.78 -7.97 14.63
CA LYS A 945 -1.96 -6.77 14.37
C LYS A 945 -2.07 -6.39 12.89
N SER A 946 -1.29 -5.39 12.46
CA SER A 946 -1.16 -5.04 11.05
C SER A 946 -0.13 -5.93 10.32
N VAL A 947 -0.19 -5.95 8.98
CA VAL A 947 0.75 -6.74 8.15
C VAL A 947 1.22 -5.97 6.91
N SER A 948 0.51 -4.92 6.49
CA SER A 948 0.74 -4.35 5.16
C SER A 948 2.11 -3.68 5.03
N GLU A 949 2.61 -2.94 6.02
CA GLU A 949 3.83 -2.13 5.82
C GLU A 949 5.12 -2.84 6.20
N ILE A 950 5.09 -3.74 7.20
CA ILE A 950 6.28 -4.43 7.69
C ILE A 950 7.14 -5.15 6.64
N PRO A 951 6.61 -5.76 5.55
CA PRO A 951 7.46 -6.47 4.61
C PRO A 951 8.31 -5.53 3.72
N MET A 952 8.11 -4.22 3.80
CA MET A 952 8.97 -3.23 3.14
C MET A 952 10.33 -3.06 3.84
N ASP A 953 10.40 -3.41 5.12
CA ASP A 953 11.33 -2.78 6.05
C ASP A 953 12.72 -3.46 6.11
N GLY A 954 12.84 -4.74 5.76
CA GLY A 954 14.08 -5.51 5.93
C GLY A 954 14.83 -5.88 4.65
N ILE A 955 14.28 -5.63 3.45
CA ILE A 955 14.89 -6.14 2.20
C ILE A 955 16.17 -5.40 1.85
N ALA A 956 16.20 -4.07 2.01
CA ALA A 956 17.42 -3.29 1.77
C ALA A 956 18.60 -3.74 2.64
N PRO A 957 18.47 -3.86 3.99
CA PRO A 957 19.57 -4.33 4.81
C PRO A 957 19.90 -5.82 4.58
N ALA A 958 18.91 -6.69 4.34
CA ALA A 958 19.17 -8.10 4.03
C ALA A 958 19.93 -8.27 2.70
N LEU A 959 19.65 -7.45 1.69
CA LEU A 959 20.41 -7.43 0.44
C LEU A 959 21.83 -6.90 0.64
N ALA A 960 22.02 -5.85 1.46
CA ALA A 960 23.35 -5.34 1.80
C ALA A 960 24.22 -6.43 2.45
N ASP A 961 23.66 -7.12 3.45
CA ASP A 961 24.32 -8.24 4.15
C ASP A 961 24.60 -9.41 3.19
N ALA A 962 23.67 -9.75 2.29
CA ALA A 962 23.88 -10.80 1.31
C ALA A 962 24.96 -10.44 0.27
N ILE A 963 25.03 -9.18 -0.18
CA ILE A 963 26.11 -8.70 -1.07
C ILE A 963 27.45 -8.78 -0.34
N HIS A 964 27.49 -8.37 0.94
CA HIS A 964 28.69 -8.49 1.76
C HIS A 964 29.10 -9.96 1.96
N ASP A 965 28.17 -10.86 2.26
CA ASP A 965 28.43 -12.30 2.38
C ASP A 965 28.97 -12.90 1.07
N ALA A 966 28.52 -12.40 -0.09
CA ALA A 966 29.02 -12.83 -1.40
C ALA A 966 30.41 -12.26 -1.74
N THR A 967 30.69 -11.00 -1.37
CA THR A 967 31.79 -10.22 -1.96
C THR A 967 32.81 -9.66 -0.97
N GLY A 968 32.46 -9.56 0.31
CA GLY A 968 33.25 -8.90 1.35
C GLY A 968 33.13 -7.38 1.36
N VAL A 969 32.23 -6.78 0.57
CA VAL A 969 32.07 -5.32 0.47
C VAL A 969 30.73 -4.88 1.03
N TRP A 970 30.76 -3.87 1.91
CA TRP A 970 29.58 -3.18 2.40
C TRP A 970 29.20 -2.04 1.46
N ILE A 971 27.92 -1.94 1.10
CA ILE A 971 27.37 -0.85 0.28
C ILE A 971 26.31 -0.12 1.10
N ARG A 972 26.53 1.19 1.34
CA ARG A 972 25.70 2.01 2.23
C ARG A 972 24.76 2.98 1.50
N GLU A 973 24.58 2.80 0.18
CA GLU A 973 23.65 3.59 -0.64
C GLU A 973 22.79 2.67 -1.53
N VAL A 974 21.47 2.80 -1.40
CA VAL A 974 20.49 2.11 -2.27
C VAL A 974 19.97 3.04 -3.38
N PRO A 975 19.57 2.49 -4.55
CA PRO A 975 19.55 1.06 -4.91
C PRO A 975 20.91 0.47 -5.30
N PHE A 976 21.10 -0.83 -5.05
CA PHE A 976 22.26 -1.64 -5.44
C PHE A 976 22.29 -1.93 -6.95
N THR A 977 22.29 -0.88 -7.76
CA THR A 977 22.38 -1.00 -9.21
C THR A 977 23.70 -1.66 -9.62
N PRO A 978 23.76 -2.33 -10.78
CA PRO A 978 25.00 -2.95 -11.25
C PRO A 978 26.19 -1.98 -11.25
N GLU A 979 25.96 -0.73 -11.64
CA GLU A 979 26.98 0.32 -11.66
C GLU A 979 27.49 0.68 -10.26
N ARG A 980 26.61 0.85 -9.26
CA ARG A 980 27.02 1.15 -7.88
C ARG A 980 27.79 -0.02 -7.26
N VAL A 981 27.31 -1.25 -7.45
CA VAL A 981 27.99 -2.47 -6.97
C VAL A 981 29.36 -2.64 -7.63
N TRP A 982 29.43 -2.49 -8.96
CA TRP A 982 30.67 -2.59 -9.72
C TRP A 982 31.76 -1.61 -9.24
N ARG A 983 31.35 -0.37 -8.91
CA ARG A 983 32.24 0.66 -8.35
C ARG A 983 32.71 0.30 -6.94
N ALA A 984 31.80 -0.18 -6.10
CA ALA A 984 32.12 -0.59 -4.73
C ALA A 984 33.16 -1.73 -4.72
N LEU A 985 33.04 -2.71 -5.62
CA LEU A 985 33.99 -3.82 -5.76
C LEU A 985 35.40 -3.41 -6.21
N ARG A 986 35.58 -2.20 -6.77
CA ARG A 986 36.84 -1.71 -7.36
C ARG A 986 37.50 -0.60 -6.57
N THR A 987 36.78 -0.01 -5.63
CA THR A 987 37.32 1.01 -4.74
C THR A 987 37.89 0.27 -3.53
N PRO A 988 39.19 0.43 -3.19
CA PRO A 988 39.70 -0.09 -1.93
C PRO A 988 38.87 0.49 -0.79
N GLY A 989 38.27 -0.39 0.01
CA GLY A 989 37.40 -0.03 1.15
C GLY A 989 38.12 0.73 2.25
#